data_AF-A0A525C5E7-F1
#
_entry.id   AF-A0A525C5E7-F1
#
_cell.length_a   1.000
_cell.length_b   1.000
_cell.length_c   1.000
_cell.angle_alpha   90.00
_cell.angle_beta   90.00
_cell.angle_gamma   90.00
#
_symmetry.space_group_name_H-M   'P 1'
#
loop_
_entity.id
_entity.type
_entity.pdbx_description
1 polymer ?
#
loop_
_entity_poly.entity_id
_entity_poly.type
_entity_poly.pdbx_seq_one_letter_code
_entity_poly.pdbx_strand_id
1 'polypeptide(L)'
;MKITAPKGVIGLALLLWGYQVDLLILSVAMAVITEVNLLIKYKIRLELKDLKRISDLSTIIYVILLGYSVVFVAGVGIISFLLKWLPVVFWSIILVQRYSQWSRIPLAVISLKARKDNDTSGDIDMSNIYLFAVLVGSASTLKLQKYYLLLLSVIVFITIFKNRNRRFNLVVFSAMAIVSVFAGFFAFNGIKYAQSYVEDVTQGWLADWYTNNKDPFRRTTAIGSMMDIKGSNYILLRVDSHGRELQLPLLIKEGAYDRYGNGTWYSSQKNTIRFLRNDNKERRGWSFGKERSSLTEKITITTTMDSGEGLLPIPLNTTMVGDIPHAVIELTELQTLKISVPSELVIYDLFTDRQAAPADKPRESDLVIHSIYKKPLDRFIKSAFRGRQNSIYPHRKLQLVKQYFMDNYSYTLDLRSMYSTEPSINFFLDNAKKGHCEYFATATVLLLRRLGIPARYVYGYSLQEYSALEDKYIVRDRHAHAWAIAYIDGKWINVDNTPPDWGRIEEEESTTVFTSIYNLFSWLRHKYAIWKMGLGGGYLSDLILWLVLPLSVYLFLRLRRKKILKPGKREKPAKPRELTEAEQQIYDRLNAFNIEKASYETVRQWYGRIEKQSEIVDKSDIVEMIEIYYCCRFDPDYSADAS
;
A
#
# COMPACT_ATOMS: atom_id res chain seq x y z
N MET A 1 29.18 9.16 -23.74
CA MET A 1 29.06 7.84 -24.40
C MET A 1 27.68 7.29 -24.06
N LYS A 2 26.69 7.39 -24.96
CA LYS A 2 25.29 7.03 -24.65
C LYS A 2 25.10 5.53 -24.92
N ILE A 3 25.12 4.73 -23.85
CA ILE A 3 25.01 3.27 -23.86
C ILE A 3 23.56 2.90 -24.18
N THR A 4 23.32 2.23 -25.31
CA THR A 4 22.00 1.70 -25.67
C THR A 4 22.00 0.17 -25.55
N ALA A 5 20.87 -0.43 -25.20
CA ALA A 5 20.78 -1.89 -25.07
C ALA A 5 21.05 -2.54 -26.44
N PRO A 6 21.97 -3.52 -26.54
CA PRO A 6 22.29 -4.14 -27.80
C PRO A 6 21.10 -4.92 -28.38
N LYS A 7 21.07 -5.05 -29.71
CA LYS A 7 20.05 -5.80 -30.44
C LYS A 7 19.93 -7.25 -29.91
N GLY A 8 18.71 -7.73 -29.70
CA GLY A 8 18.40 -9.09 -29.23
C GLY A 8 18.45 -9.31 -27.71
N VAL A 9 19.02 -8.39 -26.93
CA VAL A 9 19.18 -8.57 -25.47
C VAL A 9 17.85 -8.44 -24.73
N ILE A 10 16.98 -7.51 -25.18
CA ILE A 10 15.66 -7.31 -24.58
C ILE A 10 14.77 -8.53 -24.83
N GLY A 11 14.79 -9.10 -26.04
CA GLY A 11 14.08 -10.34 -26.35
C GLY A 11 14.51 -11.51 -25.47
N LEU A 12 15.82 -11.71 -25.28
CA LEU A 12 16.36 -12.75 -24.38
C LEU A 12 15.93 -12.54 -22.92
N ALA A 13 15.99 -11.31 -22.42
CA ALA A 13 15.56 -10.99 -21.07
C ALA A 13 14.05 -11.23 -20.87
N LEU A 14 13.23 -10.95 -21.88
CA LEU A 14 11.79 -11.20 -21.84
C LEU A 14 11.47 -12.70 -21.75
N LEU A 15 12.18 -13.55 -22.49
CA LEU A 15 12.03 -15.01 -22.40
C LEU A 15 12.41 -15.53 -21.00
N LEU A 16 13.50 -15.02 -20.42
CA LEU A 16 13.91 -15.36 -19.05
C LEU A 16 12.83 -14.94 -18.03
N TRP A 17 12.28 -13.74 -18.18
CA TRP A 17 11.18 -13.25 -17.35
C TRP A 17 9.95 -14.16 -17.46
N GLY A 18 9.51 -14.47 -18.68
CA GLY A 18 8.34 -15.32 -18.91
C GLY A 18 8.48 -16.71 -18.32
N TYR A 19 9.67 -17.29 -18.39
CA TYR A 19 9.94 -18.59 -17.77
C TYR A 19 9.86 -18.53 -16.24
N GLN A 20 10.47 -17.53 -15.59
CA GLN A 20 10.45 -17.40 -14.13
C GLN A 20 9.04 -17.19 -13.57
N VAL A 21 8.19 -16.52 -14.37
CA VAL A 21 6.89 -16.00 -13.94
C VAL A 21 5.71 -16.89 -14.36
N ASP A 22 5.96 -17.97 -15.09
CA ASP A 22 4.99 -18.87 -15.75
C ASP A 22 4.13 -18.21 -16.84
N LEU A 23 4.70 -17.21 -17.53
CA LEU A 23 4.04 -16.47 -18.61
C LEU A 23 4.79 -16.65 -19.95
N LEU A 24 5.14 -17.89 -20.28
CA LEU A 24 5.94 -18.21 -21.46
C LEU A 24 5.29 -17.71 -22.77
N ILE A 25 4.00 -17.99 -22.97
CA ILE A 25 3.26 -17.58 -24.18
C ILE A 25 3.31 -16.06 -24.37
N LEU A 26 3.03 -15.31 -23.29
CA LEU A 26 3.05 -13.85 -23.31
C LEU A 26 4.47 -13.33 -23.58
N SER A 27 5.49 -13.91 -22.94
CA SER A 27 6.87 -13.48 -23.12
C SER A 27 7.42 -13.71 -24.51
N VAL A 28 7.08 -14.84 -25.14
CA VAL A 28 7.47 -15.15 -26.52
C VAL A 28 6.84 -14.13 -27.47
N ALA A 29 5.54 -13.86 -27.30
CA ALA A 29 4.85 -12.85 -28.10
C ALA A 29 5.49 -11.45 -27.93
N MET A 30 5.77 -11.03 -26.69
CA MET A 30 6.42 -9.75 -26.40
C MET A 30 7.84 -9.68 -26.98
N ALA A 31 8.64 -10.74 -26.85
CA ALA A 31 10.00 -10.81 -27.37
C ALA A 31 10.02 -10.71 -28.90
N VAL A 32 9.16 -11.48 -29.58
CA VAL A 32 9.02 -11.44 -31.04
C VAL A 32 8.61 -10.05 -31.51
N ILE A 33 7.53 -9.48 -30.96
CA ILE A 33 7.05 -8.15 -31.37
C ILE A 33 8.11 -7.06 -31.13
N THR A 34 8.88 -7.16 -30.04
CA THR A 34 9.91 -6.16 -29.72
C THR A 34 11.11 -6.24 -30.67
N GLU A 35 11.53 -7.45 -31.06
CA GLU A 35 12.70 -7.68 -31.91
C GLU A 35 12.39 -7.71 -33.41
N VAL A 36 11.14 -7.91 -33.83
CA VAL A 36 10.70 -7.85 -35.25
C VAL A 36 11.03 -6.51 -35.91
N ASN A 37 11.14 -5.44 -35.13
CA ASN A 37 11.62 -4.13 -35.62
C ASN A 37 13.03 -4.19 -36.24
N LEU A 38 13.84 -5.21 -35.91
CA LEU A 38 15.14 -5.40 -36.57
C LEU A 38 14.99 -5.73 -38.07
N LEU A 39 13.84 -6.25 -38.49
CA LEU A 39 13.52 -6.62 -39.86
C LEU A 39 12.72 -5.53 -40.59
N ILE A 40 12.00 -4.68 -39.86
CA ILE A 40 11.10 -3.66 -40.43
C ILE A 40 11.82 -2.32 -40.55
N LYS A 41 11.93 -1.78 -41.77
CA LYS A 41 12.53 -0.46 -42.03
C LYS A 41 11.55 0.72 -41.88
N TYR A 42 10.25 0.43 -41.77
CA TYR A 42 9.19 1.43 -41.69
C TYR A 42 9.05 1.96 -40.26
N LYS A 43 9.05 3.29 -40.11
CA LYS A 43 8.83 3.96 -38.83
C LYS A 43 7.54 4.78 -38.84
N ILE A 44 6.80 4.75 -37.73
CA ILE A 44 5.56 5.48 -37.53
C ILE A 44 5.88 6.91 -37.08
N ARG A 45 5.35 7.92 -37.78
CA ARG A 45 5.44 9.32 -37.36
C ARG A 45 4.41 9.58 -36.26
N LEU A 46 4.88 9.82 -35.04
CA LEU A 46 4.05 10.14 -33.88
C LEU A 46 4.33 11.57 -33.42
N GLU A 47 3.29 12.30 -33.05
CA GLU A 47 3.43 13.62 -32.40
C GLU A 47 3.71 13.46 -30.91
N LEU A 48 4.24 14.51 -30.27
CA LEU A 48 4.46 14.53 -28.81
C LEU A 48 3.16 14.26 -28.02
N LYS A 49 2.01 14.70 -28.55
CA LYS A 49 0.68 14.42 -27.96
C LYS A 49 0.36 12.92 -27.96
N ASP A 50 0.76 12.19 -29.00
CA ASP A 50 0.54 10.75 -29.09
C ASP A 50 1.50 9.99 -28.15
N LEU A 51 2.74 10.45 -27.98
CA LEU A 51 3.67 9.89 -26.99
C LEU A 51 3.15 10.04 -25.55
N LYS A 52 2.67 11.23 -25.18
CA LYS A 52 2.08 11.49 -23.86
C LYS A 52 0.92 10.53 -23.57
N ARG A 53 0.06 10.27 -24.56
CA ARG A 53 -1.06 9.32 -24.45
C ARG A 53 -0.64 7.87 -24.28
N ILE A 54 0.44 7.44 -24.94
CA ILE A 54 0.94 6.07 -24.78
C ILE A 54 1.58 5.89 -23.40
N SER A 55 2.24 6.93 -22.88
CA SER A 55 2.65 6.92 -21.48
C SER A 55 1.46 6.87 -20.53
N ASP A 56 0.34 7.54 -20.84
CA ASP A 56 -0.87 7.47 -20.02
C ASP A 56 -1.46 6.05 -20.00
N LEU A 57 -1.38 5.32 -21.11
CA LEU A 57 -1.77 3.91 -21.17
C LEU A 57 -0.91 3.05 -20.22
N SER A 58 0.41 3.25 -20.21
CA SER A 58 1.31 2.57 -19.26
C SER A 58 0.92 2.88 -17.81
N THR A 59 0.60 4.14 -17.50
CA THR A 59 0.14 4.54 -16.17
C THR A 59 -1.19 3.89 -15.81
N ILE A 60 -2.16 3.84 -16.73
CA ILE A 60 -3.45 3.19 -16.52
C ILE A 60 -3.28 1.70 -16.25
N ILE A 61 -2.44 1.00 -17.03
CA ILE A 61 -2.14 -0.42 -16.81
C ILE A 61 -1.55 -0.63 -15.41
N TYR A 62 -0.61 0.23 -14.98
CA TYR A 62 -0.04 0.17 -13.65
C TYR A 62 -1.08 0.39 -12.55
N VAL A 63 -1.97 1.39 -12.71
CA VAL A 63 -3.05 1.68 -11.75
C VAL A 63 -4.04 0.52 -11.66
N ILE A 64 -4.39 -0.12 -12.78
CA ILE A 64 -5.25 -1.32 -12.80
C ILE A 64 -4.57 -2.48 -12.06
N LEU A 65 -3.28 -2.72 -12.32
CA LEU A 65 -2.51 -3.75 -11.64
C LEU A 65 -2.39 -3.48 -10.14
N LEU A 66 -2.22 -2.21 -9.75
CA LEU A 66 -2.22 -1.79 -8.35
C LEU A 66 -3.58 -2.07 -7.70
N GLY A 67 -4.68 -1.64 -8.31
CA GLY A 67 -6.03 -1.93 -7.82
C GLY A 67 -6.31 -3.43 -7.71
N TYR A 68 -5.92 -4.21 -8.72
CA TYR A 68 -6.00 -5.68 -8.69
C TYR A 68 -5.17 -6.25 -7.53
N SER A 69 -3.92 -5.80 -7.36
CA SER A 69 -3.06 -6.30 -6.29
C SER A 69 -3.62 -6.04 -4.90
N VAL A 70 -4.24 -4.87 -4.68
CA VAL A 70 -4.86 -4.53 -3.39
C VAL A 70 -6.05 -5.45 -3.09
N VAL A 71 -6.85 -5.82 -4.09
CA VAL A 71 -8.03 -6.68 -3.89
C VAL A 71 -7.65 -8.15 -3.76
N PHE A 72 -6.81 -8.66 -4.65
CA PHE A 72 -6.60 -10.10 -4.87
C PHE A 72 -5.30 -10.63 -4.28
N VAL A 73 -4.37 -9.76 -3.87
CA VAL A 73 -3.07 -10.16 -3.31
C VAL A 73 -2.96 -9.66 -1.87
N ALA A 74 -2.58 -10.57 -0.96
CA ALA A 74 -2.48 -10.28 0.47
C ALA A 74 -1.04 -9.95 0.90
N GLY A 75 -0.91 -9.09 1.92
CA GLY A 75 0.34 -8.76 2.60
C GLY A 75 1.48 -8.31 1.68
N VAL A 76 2.69 -8.81 1.97
CA VAL A 76 3.94 -8.50 1.25
C VAL A 76 3.90 -8.95 -0.22
N GLY A 77 2.96 -9.83 -0.58
CA GLY A 77 2.76 -10.30 -1.95
C GLY A 77 2.47 -9.18 -2.95
N ILE A 78 1.90 -8.05 -2.51
CA ILE A 78 1.57 -6.90 -3.38
C ILE A 78 2.81 -6.36 -4.09
N ILE A 79 3.93 -6.19 -3.36
CA ILE A 79 5.17 -5.67 -3.92
C ILE A 79 5.71 -6.64 -4.97
N SER A 80 5.78 -7.93 -4.62
CA SER A 80 6.25 -8.97 -5.54
C SER A 80 5.38 -9.06 -6.81
N PHE A 81 4.06 -8.89 -6.68
CA PHE A 81 3.12 -8.87 -7.80
C PHE A 81 3.37 -7.68 -8.71
N LEU A 82 3.52 -6.47 -8.16
CA LEU A 82 3.77 -5.27 -8.97
C LEU A 82 5.11 -5.36 -9.72
N LEU A 83 6.16 -5.82 -9.05
CA LEU A 83 7.47 -6.04 -9.68
C LEU A 83 7.38 -7.05 -10.84
N LYS A 84 6.67 -8.17 -10.63
CA LYS A 84 6.43 -9.21 -11.63
C LYS A 84 5.84 -8.65 -12.93
N TRP A 85 4.96 -7.65 -12.86
CA TRP A 85 4.25 -7.10 -14.02
C TRP A 85 4.87 -5.83 -14.63
N LEU A 86 5.95 -5.28 -14.07
CA LEU A 86 6.67 -4.13 -14.65
C LEU A 86 7.02 -4.29 -16.13
N PRO A 87 7.42 -5.47 -16.63
CA PRO A 87 7.76 -5.65 -18.05
C PRO A 87 6.58 -5.40 -18.99
N VAL A 88 5.37 -5.66 -18.54
CA VAL A 88 4.13 -5.43 -19.31
C VAL A 88 3.76 -3.95 -19.27
N VAL A 89 3.86 -3.31 -18.11
CA VAL A 89 3.58 -1.87 -17.91
C VAL A 89 4.40 -1.03 -18.90
N PHE A 90 5.71 -1.18 -18.87
CA PHE A 90 6.62 -0.38 -19.70
C PHE A 90 6.72 -0.85 -21.16
N TRP A 91 6.06 -1.96 -21.53
CA TRP A 91 6.17 -2.53 -22.87
C TRP A 91 5.67 -1.57 -23.96
N SER A 92 4.56 -0.86 -23.67
CA SER A 92 3.99 0.13 -24.60
C SER A 92 4.98 1.24 -24.95
N ILE A 93 5.79 1.68 -23.99
CA ILE A 93 6.76 2.76 -24.15
C ILE A 93 7.96 2.30 -24.99
N ILE A 94 8.47 1.08 -24.76
CA ILE A 94 9.60 0.56 -25.56
C ILE A 94 9.19 0.28 -27.01
N LEU A 95 7.96 -0.17 -27.26
CA LEU A 95 7.44 -0.36 -28.62
C LEU A 95 7.42 0.96 -29.39
N VAL A 96 7.01 2.05 -28.75
CA VAL A 96 7.02 3.38 -29.36
C VAL A 96 8.42 3.81 -29.74
N GLN A 97 9.40 3.66 -28.85
CA GLN A 97 10.78 4.03 -29.15
C GLN A 97 11.36 3.19 -30.30
N ARG A 98 10.94 1.93 -30.41
CA ARG A 98 11.41 1.01 -31.46
C ARG A 98 10.76 1.30 -32.81
N TYR A 99 9.43 1.44 -32.84
CA TYR A 99 8.65 1.56 -34.08
C TYR A 99 8.37 3.01 -34.53
N SER A 100 8.77 4.03 -33.76
CA SER A 100 8.56 5.45 -34.11
C SER A 100 9.83 6.15 -34.60
N GLN A 101 9.64 7.36 -35.15
CA GLN A 101 10.72 8.31 -35.47
C GLN A 101 11.53 8.73 -34.23
N TRP A 102 10.93 8.64 -33.04
CA TRP A 102 11.54 9.00 -31.76
C TRP A 102 12.53 7.91 -31.30
N SER A 103 13.80 8.08 -31.67
CA SER A 103 14.88 7.20 -31.19
C SER A 103 15.13 7.30 -29.68
N ARG A 104 14.70 8.42 -29.08
CA ARG A 104 14.64 8.67 -27.63
C ARG A 104 13.37 9.39 -27.28
N ILE A 105 12.94 9.22 -26.04
CA ILE A 105 11.67 9.75 -25.54
C ILE A 105 11.94 11.02 -24.74
N PRO A 106 11.27 12.15 -25.07
CA PRO A 106 11.38 13.38 -24.29
C PRO A 106 10.89 13.19 -22.84
N LEU A 107 11.55 13.86 -21.89
CA LEU A 107 11.19 13.83 -20.46
C LEU A 107 9.72 14.18 -20.19
N ALA A 108 9.14 15.11 -20.95
CA ALA A 108 7.72 15.49 -20.88
C ALA A 108 6.72 14.35 -21.13
N VAL A 109 7.16 13.20 -21.65
CA VAL A 109 6.32 12.02 -21.84
C VAL A 109 6.14 11.26 -20.53
N ILE A 110 7.21 11.15 -19.73
CA ILE A 110 7.30 10.28 -18.53
C ILE A 110 7.03 11.07 -17.25
N SER A 111 7.53 12.31 -17.15
CA SER A 111 7.38 13.14 -15.94
C SER A 111 6.17 14.06 -16.05
N LEU A 112 5.27 14.00 -15.06
CA LEU A 112 4.11 14.89 -14.95
C LEU A 112 4.52 16.36 -14.81
N LYS A 113 5.65 16.65 -14.15
CA LYS A 113 6.18 18.01 -13.97
C LYS A 113 6.71 18.56 -15.29
N ALA A 114 7.61 17.83 -15.96
CA ALA A 114 8.13 18.23 -17.28
C ALA A 114 7.00 18.29 -18.34
N ARG A 115 5.95 17.49 -18.17
CA ARG A 115 4.75 17.54 -19.02
C ARG A 115 3.97 18.85 -18.88
N LYS A 116 3.90 19.41 -17.67
CA LYS A 116 3.23 20.69 -17.36
C LYS A 116 4.02 21.86 -17.97
N ASP A 117 5.34 21.80 -17.89
CA ASP A 117 6.24 22.85 -18.39
C ASP A 117 6.57 22.72 -19.88
N ASN A 118 6.02 21.69 -20.56
CA ASN A 118 6.36 21.30 -21.94
C ASN A 118 7.87 21.20 -22.21
N ASP A 119 8.62 20.83 -21.18
CA ASP A 119 10.07 20.78 -21.25
C ASP A 119 10.52 19.59 -22.11
N THR A 120 11.14 19.92 -23.24
CA THR A 120 11.71 18.95 -24.20
C THR A 120 13.24 18.96 -24.19
N SER A 121 13.86 19.68 -23.26
CA SER A 121 15.31 19.88 -23.20
C SER A 121 16.11 18.60 -22.90
N GLY A 122 15.47 17.53 -22.41
CA GLY A 122 16.12 16.24 -22.18
C GLY A 122 15.43 15.04 -22.83
N ASP A 123 16.24 14.20 -23.47
CA ASP A 123 15.85 12.95 -24.14
C ASP A 123 16.40 11.71 -23.39
N ILE A 124 15.56 10.70 -23.16
CA ILE A 124 15.94 9.46 -22.45
C ILE A 124 15.82 8.26 -23.40
N ASP A 125 16.81 7.37 -23.35
CA ASP A 125 16.70 6.03 -23.96
C ASP A 125 16.08 5.05 -22.97
N MET A 126 14.85 4.62 -23.26
CA MET A 126 14.09 3.69 -22.43
C MET A 126 14.58 2.24 -22.55
N SER A 127 15.51 1.92 -23.47
CA SER A 127 15.97 0.55 -23.68
C SER A 127 16.62 -0.07 -22.44
N ASN A 128 17.46 0.69 -21.74
CA ASN A 128 18.14 0.19 -20.54
C ASN A 128 17.20 0.16 -19.32
N ILE A 129 16.31 1.14 -19.22
CA ILE A 129 15.28 1.19 -18.16
C ILE A 129 14.33 0.02 -18.31
N TYR A 130 13.93 -0.29 -19.54
CA TYR A 130 13.09 -1.45 -19.84
C TYR A 130 13.82 -2.77 -19.54
N LEU A 131 15.08 -2.91 -19.96
CA LEU A 131 15.89 -4.08 -19.63
C LEU A 131 15.99 -4.28 -18.11
N PHE A 132 16.23 -3.21 -17.36
CA PHE A 132 16.24 -3.24 -15.90
C PHE A 132 14.89 -3.70 -15.32
N ALA A 133 13.77 -3.15 -15.81
CA ALA A 133 12.44 -3.56 -15.39
C ALA A 133 12.15 -5.05 -15.67
N VAL A 134 12.61 -5.57 -16.81
CA VAL A 134 12.51 -7.00 -17.17
C VAL A 134 13.33 -7.87 -16.21
N LEU A 135 14.55 -7.46 -15.87
CA LEU A 135 15.39 -8.21 -14.94
C LEU A 135 14.80 -8.19 -13.52
N VAL A 136 14.36 -7.02 -13.03
CA VAL A 136 13.71 -6.88 -11.73
C VAL A 136 12.43 -7.72 -11.65
N GLY A 137 11.57 -7.66 -12.67
CA GLY A 137 10.37 -8.48 -12.74
C GLY A 137 10.66 -9.97 -12.87
N SER A 138 11.84 -10.36 -13.36
CA SER A 138 12.28 -11.76 -13.40
C SER A 138 12.81 -12.24 -12.05
N ALA A 139 13.38 -11.33 -11.26
CA ALA A 139 13.88 -11.61 -9.91
C ALA A 139 12.75 -11.76 -8.87
N SER A 140 11.55 -11.25 -9.13
CA SER A 140 10.42 -11.32 -8.19
C SER A 140 9.91 -12.76 -7.97
N THR A 141 10.28 -13.70 -8.83
CA THR A 141 9.92 -15.12 -8.75
C THR A 141 11.19 -15.96 -8.94
N LEU A 142 11.68 -16.61 -7.89
CA LEU A 142 12.96 -17.33 -7.90
C LEU A 142 12.82 -18.82 -8.23
N LYS A 143 12.08 -19.21 -9.28
CA LYS A 143 11.96 -20.63 -9.68
C LYS A 143 13.31 -21.26 -10.00
N LEU A 144 14.17 -20.54 -10.73
CA LEU A 144 15.55 -20.96 -11.04
C LEU A 144 16.58 -20.33 -10.08
N GLN A 145 16.38 -20.42 -8.76
CA GLN A 145 17.27 -19.77 -7.80
C GLN A 145 18.76 -20.12 -8.02
N LYS A 146 19.07 -21.35 -8.47
CA LYS A 146 20.44 -21.82 -8.73
C LYS A 146 21.06 -21.29 -10.03
N TYR A 147 20.26 -21.05 -11.08
CA TYR A 147 20.76 -20.74 -12.43
C TYR A 147 20.47 -19.30 -12.87
N TYR A 148 19.60 -18.58 -12.16
CA TYR A 148 19.18 -17.22 -12.50
C TYR A 148 20.35 -16.24 -12.54
N LEU A 149 21.24 -16.29 -11.55
CA LEU A 149 22.43 -15.44 -11.52
C LEU A 149 23.36 -15.73 -12.70
N LEU A 150 23.55 -17.00 -13.06
CA LEU A 150 24.37 -17.39 -14.21
C LEU A 150 23.78 -16.84 -15.51
N LEU A 151 22.46 -16.97 -15.71
CA LEU A 151 21.75 -16.43 -16.87
C LEU A 151 21.82 -14.90 -16.93
N LEU A 152 21.66 -14.23 -15.78
CA LEU A 152 21.79 -12.77 -15.67
C LEU A 152 23.22 -12.31 -15.99
N SER A 153 24.23 -13.02 -15.48
CA SER A 153 25.64 -12.76 -15.79
C SER A 153 25.94 -12.91 -17.27
N VAL A 154 25.35 -13.89 -17.96
CA VAL A 154 25.47 -14.06 -19.41
C VAL A 154 24.84 -12.87 -20.16
N ILE A 155 23.64 -12.43 -19.77
CA ILE A 155 22.96 -11.28 -20.39
C ILE A 155 23.77 -9.98 -20.21
N VAL A 156 24.28 -9.74 -19.00
CA VAL A 156 25.13 -8.59 -18.68
C VAL A 156 26.44 -8.68 -19.46
N PHE A 157 27.08 -9.85 -19.50
CA PHE A 157 28.30 -10.08 -20.26
C PHE A 157 28.12 -9.78 -21.75
N ILE A 158 27.05 -10.30 -22.39
CA ILE A 158 26.71 -10.01 -23.79
C ILE A 158 26.52 -8.51 -24.00
N THR A 159 25.90 -7.82 -23.04
CA THR A 159 25.64 -6.38 -23.10
C THR A 159 26.92 -5.56 -23.08
N ILE A 160 27.82 -5.84 -22.13
CA ILE A 160 29.10 -5.16 -22.01
C ILE A 160 30.00 -5.52 -23.20
N PHE A 161 30.02 -6.78 -23.62
CA PHE A 161 30.84 -7.26 -24.74
C PHE A 161 30.48 -6.56 -26.05
N LYS A 162 29.20 -6.42 -26.37
CA LYS A 162 28.74 -5.72 -27.58
C LYS A 162 29.03 -4.22 -27.55
N ASN A 163 29.09 -3.61 -26.36
CA ASN A 163 29.38 -2.19 -26.17
C ASN A 163 30.87 -1.91 -25.86
N ARG A 164 31.74 -2.92 -25.97
CA ARG A 164 33.17 -2.81 -25.65
C ARG A 164 33.89 -1.86 -26.61
N ASN A 165 34.75 -1.01 -26.05
CA ASN A 165 35.68 -0.22 -26.84
C ASN A 165 36.72 -1.13 -27.53
N ARG A 166 36.86 -1.04 -28.85
CA ARG A 166 37.75 -1.90 -29.66
C ARG A 166 39.24 -1.72 -29.37
N ARG A 167 39.61 -0.69 -28.60
CA ARG A 167 41.00 -0.39 -28.20
C ARG A 167 41.60 -1.38 -27.19
N PHE A 168 40.78 -2.10 -26.44
CA PHE A 168 41.25 -3.04 -25.41
C PHE A 168 41.34 -4.48 -25.92
N ASN A 169 42.38 -5.20 -25.48
CA ASN A 169 42.61 -6.61 -25.78
C ASN A 169 41.43 -7.47 -25.28
N LEU A 170 40.94 -8.37 -26.14
CA LEU A 170 39.84 -9.30 -25.86
C LEU A 170 40.09 -10.12 -24.59
N VAL A 171 41.33 -10.56 -24.35
CA VAL A 171 41.68 -11.40 -23.20
C VAL A 171 41.52 -10.62 -21.88
N VAL A 172 42.04 -9.40 -21.82
CA VAL A 172 41.95 -8.53 -20.63
C VAL A 172 40.50 -8.16 -20.33
N PHE A 173 39.72 -7.84 -21.37
CA PHE A 173 38.30 -7.55 -21.20
C PHE A 173 37.52 -8.75 -20.66
N SER A 174 37.73 -9.95 -21.22
CA SER A 174 37.06 -11.17 -20.75
C SER A 174 37.45 -11.50 -19.31
N ALA A 175 38.72 -11.34 -18.94
CA ALA A 175 39.18 -11.55 -17.57
C ALA A 175 38.51 -10.57 -16.58
N MET A 176 38.46 -9.27 -16.91
CA MET A 176 37.79 -8.28 -16.05
C MET A 176 36.29 -8.54 -15.93
N ALA A 177 35.63 -8.93 -17.02
CA ALA A 177 34.20 -9.22 -17.02
C ALA A 177 33.87 -10.46 -16.16
N ILE A 178 34.72 -11.49 -16.20
CA ILE A 178 34.60 -12.67 -15.33
C ILE A 178 34.76 -12.24 -13.86
N VAL A 179 35.78 -11.44 -13.52
CA VAL A 179 35.99 -10.92 -12.16
C VAL A 179 34.77 -10.11 -11.68
N SER A 180 34.20 -9.25 -12.51
CA SER A 180 32.99 -8.49 -12.17
C SER A 180 31.77 -9.39 -11.94
N VAL A 181 31.60 -10.44 -12.74
CA VAL A 181 30.52 -11.42 -12.56
C VAL A 181 30.69 -12.18 -11.24
N PHE A 182 31.90 -12.64 -10.92
CA PHE A 182 32.20 -13.32 -9.65
C PHE A 182 32.00 -12.40 -8.44
N ALA A 183 32.54 -11.17 -8.51
CA ALA A 183 32.35 -10.18 -7.46
C ALA A 183 30.85 -9.86 -7.23
N GLY A 184 30.08 -9.71 -8.31
CA GLY A 184 28.63 -9.52 -8.25
C GLY A 184 27.89 -10.71 -7.63
N PHE A 185 28.27 -11.94 -7.97
CA PHE A 185 27.70 -13.16 -7.39
C PHE A 185 27.95 -13.25 -5.87
N PHE A 186 29.18 -13.00 -5.42
CA PHE A 186 29.51 -13.02 -3.99
C PHE A 186 28.85 -11.86 -3.24
N ALA A 187 28.83 -10.65 -3.81
CA ALA A 187 28.14 -9.51 -3.22
C ALA A 187 26.63 -9.75 -3.09
N PHE A 188 25.98 -10.31 -4.12
CA PHE A 188 24.56 -10.65 -4.07
C PHE A 188 24.25 -11.71 -3.00
N ASN A 189 25.07 -12.77 -2.91
CA ASN A 189 24.89 -13.78 -1.87
C ASN A 189 25.16 -13.22 -0.45
N GLY A 190 26.12 -12.31 -0.30
CA GLY A 190 26.37 -11.59 0.95
C GLY A 190 25.19 -10.70 1.33
N ILE A 191 24.64 -9.92 0.40
CA ILE A 191 23.43 -9.12 0.62
C ILE A 191 22.25 -10.02 0.95
N LYS A 192 22.08 -11.16 0.28
CA LYS A 192 21.00 -12.10 0.60
C LYS A 192 21.14 -12.69 2.01
N TYR A 193 22.35 -13.00 2.44
CA TYR A 193 22.61 -13.48 3.79
C TYR A 193 22.34 -12.38 4.84
N ALA A 194 22.81 -11.16 4.57
CA ALA A 194 22.53 -9.99 5.40
C ALA A 194 21.04 -9.63 5.41
N GLN A 195 20.35 -9.72 4.26
CA GLN A 195 18.92 -9.51 4.12
C GLN A 195 18.15 -10.59 4.87
N SER A 196 18.53 -11.86 4.77
CA SER A 196 17.89 -12.93 5.55
C SER A 196 18.09 -12.74 7.05
N TYR A 197 19.27 -12.27 7.48
CA TYR A 197 19.54 -11.94 8.88
C TYR A 197 18.73 -10.72 9.34
N VAL A 198 18.67 -9.67 8.51
CA VAL A 198 17.82 -8.50 8.74
C VAL A 198 16.35 -8.90 8.69
N GLU A 199 15.90 -9.78 7.80
CA GLU A 199 14.53 -10.28 7.70
C GLU A 199 14.17 -11.15 8.89
N ASP A 200 15.07 -11.96 9.45
CA ASP A 200 14.82 -12.67 10.71
C ASP A 200 14.67 -11.68 11.88
N VAL A 201 15.56 -10.68 11.94
CA VAL A 201 15.54 -9.64 12.98
C VAL A 201 14.36 -8.68 12.83
N THR A 202 13.99 -8.35 11.59
CA THR A 202 12.91 -7.43 11.24
C THR A 202 11.59 -8.13 11.06
N GLN A 203 11.48 -9.42 10.77
CA GLN A 203 10.22 -10.14 10.91
C GLN A 203 9.84 -10.20 12.37
N GLY A 204 10.80 -10.36 13.30
CA GLY A 204 10.54 -10.16 14.73
C GLY A 204 9.98 -8.77 15.03
N TRP A 205 10.62 -7.71 14.51
CA TRP A 205 10.24 -6.32 14.79
C TRP A 205 9.00 -5.81 14.02
N LEU A 206 8.82 -6.21 12.77
CA LEU A 206 7.73 -5.81 11.87
C LEU A 206 6.49 -6.67 12.09
N ALA A 207 6.64 -7.96 12.44
CA ALA A 207 5.54 -8.73 13.01
C ALA A 207 5.19 -8.20 14.40
N ASP A 208 6.13 -7.74 15.24
CA ASP A 208 5.74 -7.07 16.50
C ASP A 208 4.99 -5.73 16.25
N TRP A 209 5.32 -5.02 15.16
CA TRP A 209 4.65 -3.77 14.76
C TRP A 209 3.27 -3.97 14.09
N TYR A 210 3.10 -5.03 13.28
CA TYR A 210 1.83 -5.34 12.60
C TYR A 210 0.93 -6.30 13.40
N THR A 211 1.54 -7.21 14.15
CA THR A 211 0.91 -8.20 15.02
C THR A 211 1.49 -8.03 16.42
N ASN A 212 0.95 -7.07 17.18
CA ASN A 212 1.17 -6.94 18.62
C ASN A 212 0.55 -8.13 19.41
N ASN A 213 0.60 -9.35 18.86
CA ASN A 213 -0.26 -10.49 19.18
C ASN A 213 0.54 -11.81 19.14
N LYS A 214 1.70 -11.86 19.80
CA LYS A 214 2.44 -13.13 20.06
C LYS A 214 1.61 -14.16 20.86
N ASP A 215 0.46 -13.77 21.40
CA ASP A 215 -0.53 -14.66 22.01
C ASP A 215 -1.89 -14.49 21.32
N PRO A 216 -2.32 -15.42 20.45
CA PRO A 216 -3.63 -15.36 19.78
C PRO A 216 -4.81 -15.36 20.77
N PHE A 217 -4.60 -15.81 22.01
CA PHE A 217 -5.61 -15.85 23.07
C PHE A 217 -5.50 -14.68 24.06
N ARG A 218 -4.61 -13.71 23.79
CA ARG A 218 -4.44 -12.45 24.52
C ARG A 218 -4.51 -12.64 26.03
N ARG A 219 -3.63 -13.47 26.61
CA ARG A 219 -3.61 -13.74 28.06
C ARG A 219 -3.24 -12.51 28.89
N THR A 220 -2.59 -11.52 28.28
CA THR A 220 -2.18 -10.27 28.92
C THR A 220 -2.49 -9.07 28.05
N THR A 221 -2.89 -7.95 28.66
CA THR A 221 -2.97 -6.64 28.02
C THR A 221 -2.42 -5.56 28.95
N ALA A 222 -1.62 -4.65 28.43
CA ALA A 222 -1.03 -3.55 29.20
C ALA A 222 -1.63 -2.22 28.78
N ILE A 223 -1.78 -1.30 29.72
CA ILE A 223 -2.23 0.07 29.42
C ILE A 223 -1.23 0.71 28.45
N GLY A 224 -1.72 1.24 27.34
CA GLY A 224 -0.95 1.84 26.25
C GLY A 224 -0.56 0.90 25.13
N SER A 225 -0.67 -0.43 25.29
CA SER A 225 -0.35 -1.41 24.24
C SER A 225 -1.27 -1.30 23.00
N MET A 226 -2.42 -0.65 23.16
CA MET A 226 -3.46 -0.50 22.14
C MET A 226 -3.39 0.83 21.38
N MET A 227 -2.52 1.77 21.80
CA MET A 227 -2.46 3.11 21.23
C MET A 227 -2.10 3.09 19.73
N ASP A 228 -1.19 2.21 19.32
CA ASP A 228 -0.73 2.12 17.92
C ASP A 228 -1.85 1.64 16.96
N ILE A 229 -2.85 0.91 17.47
CA ILE A 229 -3.98 0.40 16.69
C ILE A 229 -5.04 1.50 16.48
N LYS A 230 -5.18 2.46 17.42
CA LYS A 230 -6.24 3.47 17.38
C LYS A 230 -6.17 4.43 16.19
N GLY A 231 -5.01 4.55 15.53
CA GLY A 231 -4.84 5.36 14.31
C GLY A 231 -5.21 4.65 13.00
N SER A 232 -5.53 3.35 13.03
CA SER A 232 -5.78 2.55 11.83
C SER A 232 -7.27 2.59 11.40
N ASN A 233 -7.47 2.73 10.08
CA ASN A 233 -8.79 2.68 9.44
C ASN A 233 -9.17 1.27 8.96
N TYR A 234 -8.39 0.25 9.33
CA TYR A 234 -8.61 -1.11 8.89
C TYR A 234 -9.94 -1.65 9.41
N ILE A 235 -10.75 -2.29 8.54
CA ILE A 235 -12.05 -2.88 8.92
C ILE A 235 -11.81 -4.30 9.42
N LEU A 236 -12.00 -4.51 10.72
CA LEU A 236 -11.84 -5.80 11.42
C LEU A 236 -13.10 -6.65 11.36
N LEU A 237 -14.26 -6.06 11.71
CA LEU A 237 -15.53 -6.78 11.79
C LEU A 237 -16.55 -6.14 10.86
N ARG A 238 -17.34 -6.98 10.21
CA ARG A 238 -18.57 -6.59 9.51
C ARG A 238 -19.73 -7.24 10.21
N VAL A 239 -20.70 -6.42 10.60
CA VAL A 239 -21.85 -6.84 11.40
C VAL A 239 -23.12 -6.61 10.58
N ASP A 240 -23.78 -7.70 10.24
CA ASP A 240 -25.04 -7.71 9.52
C ASP A 240 -26.19 -7.85 10.52
N SER A 241 -27.05 -6.82 10.58
CA SER A 241 -28.20 -6.77 11.47
C SER A 241 -29.48 -7.32 10.84
N HIS A 242 -29.41 -7.85 9.60
CA HIS A 242 -30.55 -8.40 8.86
C HIS A 242 -31.74 -7.42 8.77
N GLY A 243 -31.45 -6.15 8.49
CA GLY A 243 -32.45 -5.09 8.31
C GLY A 243 -33.05 -4.52 9.60
N ARG A 244 -32.46 -4.81 10.76
CA ARG A 244 -32.90 -4.25 12.06
C ARG A 244 -31.93 -3.18 12.57
N GLU A 245 -32.47 -2.18 13.27
CA GLU A 245 -31.66 -1.19 13.97
C GLU A 245 -31.06 -1.78 15.25
N LEU A 246 -29.73 -1.68 15.37
CA LEU A 246 -29.00 -2.07 16.58
C LEU A 246 -28.99 -0.91 17.59
N GLN A 247 -29.02 -1.22 18.88
CA GLN A 247 -28.77 -0.23 19.92
C GLN A 247 -27.27 0.07 19.98
N LEU A 248 -26.89 1.29 19.61
CA LEU A 248 -25.51 1.76 19.61
C LEU A 248 -25.20 2.62 20.85
N PRO A 249 -23.94 2.62 21.35
CA PRO A 249 -22.84 1.75 20.93
C PRO A 249 -23.05 0.30 21.37
N LEU A 250 -22.83 -0.65 20.46
CA LEU A 250 -22.87 -2.08 20.80
C LEU A 250 -21.45 -2.55 21.17
N LEU A 251 -21.27 -2.93 22.43
CA LEU A 251 -19.98 -3.41 22.95
C LEU A 251 -19.80 -4.90 22.63
N ILE A 252 -18.83 -5.20 21.76
CA ILE A 252 -18.46 -6.54 21.32
C ILE A 252 -17.21 -6.95 22.08
N LYS A 253 -17.36 -7.84 23.05
CA LYS A 253 -16.29 -8.38 23.89
C LYS A 253 -15.44 -9.37 23.11
N GLU A 254 -14.13 -9.19 23.14
CA GLU A 254 -13.17 -10.17 22.64
C GLU A 254 -12.43 -10.85 23.79
N GLY A 255 -11.92 -10.08 24.76
CA GLY A 255 -11.13 -10.56 25.89
C GLY A 255 -11.65 -10.09 27.25
N ALA A 256 -11.41 -10.88 28.29
CA ALA A 256 -11.74 -10.54 29.68
C ALA A 256 -10.61 -10.92 30.63
N TYR A 257 -10.41 -10.08 31.65
CA TYR A 257 -9.25 -10.13 32.55
C TYR A 257 -9.69 -9.87 33.99
N ASP A 258 -9.13 -10.66 34.91
CA ASP A 258 -9.53 -10.68 36.31
C ASP A 258 -8.43 -10.28 37.28
N ARG A 259 -7.16 -10.23 36.85
CA ARG A 259 -6.02 -9.83 37.70
C ARG A 259 -5.32 -8.61 37.13
N TYR A 260 -4.97 -7.67 38.00
CA TYR A 260 -4.23 -6.46 37.63
C TYR A 260 -3.01 -6.26 38.52
N GLY A 261 -1.87 -5.97 37.90
CA GLY A 261 -0.61 -5.67 38.58
C GLY A 261 0.42 -5.08 37.64
N ASN A 262 1.21 -4.12 38.13
CA ASN A 262 2.28 -3.45 37.37
C ASN A 262 1.84 -2.86 36.02
N GLY A 263 0.63 -2.29 35.93
CA GLY A 263 0.15 -1.72 34.67
C GLY A 263 -0.43 -2.72 33.67
N THR A 264 -0.44 -4.01 34.01
CA THR A 264 -0.86 -5.10 33.12
C THR A 264 -2.04 -5.88 33.71
N TRP A 265 -2.99 -6.19 32.85
CA TRP A 265 -4.10 -7.10 33.10
C TRP A 265 -3.74 -8.51 32.66
N TYR A 266 -4.10 -9.50 33.49
CA TYR A 266 -3.86 -10.92 33.25
C TYR A 266 -5.19 -11.68 33.32
N SER A 267 -5.33 -12.66 32.43
CA SER A 267 -6.50 -13.53 32.33
C SER A 267 -6.20 -14.89 32.98
N SER A 268 -6.92 -15.27 34.03
CA SER A 268 -6.78 -16.58 34.69
C SER A 268 -7.43 -17.73 33.90
N GLN A 269 -6.93 -18.03 32.70
CA GLN A 269 -7.54 -19.01 31.78
C GLN A 269 -7.23 -20.48 32.09
N LYS A 270 -7.19 -20.90 33.37
CA LYS A 270 -6.64 -22.22 33.73
C LYS A 270 -7.49 -23.42 33.31
N ASN A 271 -8.78 -23.25 32.99
CA ASN A 271 -9.61 -24.32 32.43
C ASN A 271 -10.46 -23.81 31.25
N THR A 272 -10.52 -24.59 30.18
CA THR A 272 -11.53 -24.45 29.13
C THR A 272 -12.64 -25.47 29.36
N ILE A 273 -13.88 -25.00 29.33
CA ILE A 273 -15.04 -25.89 29.39
C ILE A 273 -15.38 -26.22 27.94
N ARG A 274 -15.23 -27.49 27.54
CA ARG A 274 -15.82 -27.97 26.29
C ARG A 274 -17.33 -28.05 26.48
N PHE A 275 -18.06 -27.14 25.87
CA PHE A 275 -19.52 -27.15 25.91
C PHE A 275 -20.09 -28.28 25.07
N LEU A 276 -21.25 -28.80 25.50
CA LEU A 276 -22.06 -29.73 24.75
C LEU A 276 -22.60 -29.01 23.50
N ARG A 277 -22.24 -29.49 22.31
CA ARG A 277 -22.85 -29.06 21.05
C ARG A 277 -24.36 -29.29 21.16
N ASN A 278 -25.16 -28.26 20.90
CA ASN A 278 -26.60 -28.43 20.82
C ASN A 278 -26.92 -28.97 19.42
N ASP A 279 -27.26 -30.26 19.34
CA ASP A 279 -27.56 -30.97 18.08
C ASP A 279 -29.06 -30.92 17.70
N ASN A 280 -29.84 -29.98 18.24
CA ASN A 280 -31.22 -29.77 17.80
C ASN A 280 -31.28 -29.37 16.31
N LYS A 281 -32.15 -30.06 15.54
CA LYS A 281 -32.23 -29.99 14.07
C LYS A 281 -32.47 -28.59 13.47
N GLU A 282 -32.99 -27.64 14.24
CA GLU A 282 -33.32 -26.28 13.77
C GLU A 282 -32.30 -25.19 14.18
N ARG A 283 -31.48 -25.44 15.21
CA ARG A 283 -30.49 -24.49 15.75
C ARG A 283 -29.24 -25.23 16.20
N ARG A 284 -28.38 -25.60 15.25
CA ARG A 284 -27.05 -26.17 15.55
C ARG A 284 -26.12 -25.07 16.05
N GLY A 285 -25.45 -25.30 17.16
CA GLY A 285 -24.44 -24.37 17.69
C GLY A 285 -24.17 -24.55 19.18
N TRP A 286 -23.58 -23.53 19.80
CA TRP A 286 -23.23 -23.51 21.22
C TRP A 286 -24.11 -22.51 21.98
N SER A 287 -24.86 -23.00 22.96
CA SER A 287 -25.75 -22.18 23.81
C SER A 287 -25.04 -21.74 25.09
N PHE A 288 -25.16 -20.46 25.41
CA PHE A 288 -24.60 -19.80 26.58
C PHE A 288 -25.75 -19.33 27.48
N GLY A 289 -26.08 -20.12 28.51
CA GLY A 289 -27.14 -19.81 29.47
C GLY A 289 -28.46 -20.55 29.21
N LYS A 290 -29.48 -20.23 30.01
CA LYS A 290 -30.82 -20.81 29.85
C LYS A 290 -31.56 -20.09 28.74
N GLU A 291 -31.97 -20.82 27.70
CA GLU A 291 -32.80 -20.30 26.62
C GLU A 291 -34.09 -19.74 27.23
N ARG A 292 -34.17 -18.41 27.29
CA ARG A 292 -35.33 -17.68 27.79
C ARG A 292 -35.76 -16.78 26.64
N SER A 293 -36.99 -16.96 26.17
CA SER A 293 -37.71 -16.08 25.23
C SER A 293 -37.62 -16.37 23.73
N SER A 294 -38.77 -16.11 23.08
CA SER A 294 -39.06 -16.07 21.64
C SER A 294 -38.49 -14.83 20.91
N LEU A 295 -37.74 -13.97 21.62
CA LEU A 295 -37.21 -12.68 21.13
C LEU A 295 -35.69 -12.70 20.88
N THR A 296 -35.17 -13.78 20.31
CA THR A 296 -33.75 -13.87 19.94
C THR A 296 -33.47 -13.03 18.69
N GLU A 297 -32.60 -12.02 18.80
CA GLU A 297 -32.11 -11.20 17.69
C GLU A 297 -30.94 -11.91 17.02
N LYS A 298 -30.96 -12.06 15.69
CA LYS A 298 -29.88 -12.68 14.92
C LYS A 298 -28.94 -11.60 14.39
N ILE A 299 -27.65 -11.75 14.66
CA ILE A 299 -26.59 -10.88 14.16
C ILE A 299 -25.55 -11.75 13.47
N THR A 300 -25.15 -11.45 12.24
CA THR A 300 -24.05 -12.17 11.58
C THR A 300 -22.79 -11.33 11.64
N ILE A 301 -21.74 -11.86 12.23
CA ILE A 301 -20.43 -11.20 12.28
C ILE A 301 -19.49 -11.91 11.30
N THR A 302 -18.79 -11.11 10.50
CA THR A 302 -17.66 -11.57 9.68
C THR A 302 -16.38 -10.95 10.19
N THR A 303 -15.38 -11.79 10.45
CA THR A 303 -14.04 -11.40 10.92
C THR A 303 -12.97 -12.16 10.16
N THR A 304 -11.74 -11.61 10.16
CA THR A 304 -10.55 -12.25 9.60
C THR A 304 -9.60 -12.66 10.73
N MET A 305 -9.06 -13.87 10.67
CA MET A 305 -8.11 -14.43 11.62
C MET A 305 -6.83 -14.85 10.91
N ASP A 306 -5.68 -14.30 11.32
CA ASP A 306 -4.40 -14.51 10.63
C ASP A 306 -3.80 -15.90 10.88
N SER A 307 -3.97 -16.46 12.08
CA SER A 307 -3.35 -17.74 12.50
C SER A 307 -4.31 -18.92 12.50
N GLY A 308 -5.57 -18.74 12.08
CA GLY A 308 -6.63 -19.73 12.25
C GLY A 308 -6.98 -20.03 13.71
N GLU A 309 -6.37 -19.34 14.68
CA GLU A 309 -6.69 -19.44 16.10
C GLU A 309 -6.81 -18.05 16.70
N GLY A 310 -7.79 -17.84 17.58
CA GLY A 310 -8.00 -16.55 18.22
C GLY A 310 -9.15 -16.52 19.21
N LEU A 311 -9.48 -15.31 19.67
CA LEU A 311 -10.69 -15.05 20.44
C LEU A 311 -11.82 -14.61 19.50
N LEU A 312 -13.03 -15.13 19.70
CA LEU A 312 -14.20 -14.77 18.91
C LEU A 312 -14.93 -13.57 19.56
N PRO A 313 -15.05 -12.43 18.86
CA PRO A 313 -15.75 -11.26 19.39
C PRO A 313 -17.26 -11.51 19.53
N ILE A 314 -17.81 -11.32 20.73
CA ILE A 314 -19.24 -11.50 21.02
C ILE A 314 -19.80 -10.39 21.92
N PRO A 315 -21.02 -9.90 21.69
CA PRO A 315 -21.74 -9.06 22.66
C PRO A 315 -21.94 -9.77 24.00
N LEU A 316 -22.00 -9.01 25.10
CA LEU A 316 -22.21 -9.57 26.45
C LEU A 316 -23.54 -10.33 26.56
N ASN A 317 -24.55 -9.92 25.79
CA ASN A 317 -25.90 -10.43 25.81
C ASN A 317 -26.15 -11.56 24.78
N THR A 318 -25.07 -12.23 24.35
CA THR A 318 -25.13 -13.39 23.46
C THR A 318 -25.65 -14.61 24.21
N THR A 319 -26.70 -15.23 23.68
CA THR A 319 -27.30 -16.47 24.22
C THR A 319 -26.85 -17.70 23.44
N MET A 320 -26.50 -17.56 22.17
CA MET A 320 -26.06 -18.68 21.35
C MET A 320 -25.16 -18.23 20.20
N VAL A 321 -24.16 -19.04 19.87
CA VAL A 321 -23.35 -18.93 18.65
C VAL A 321 -23.76 -20.08 17.73
N GLY A 322 -24.09 -19.78 16.48
CA GLY A 322 -24.42 -20.76 15.45
C GLY A 322 -23.23 -21.64 15.08
N ASP A 323 -23.50 -22.78 14.44
CA ASP A 323 -22.48 -23.72 13.99
C ASP A 323 -21.50 -23.06 13.01
N ILE A 324 -20.20 -23.15 13.31
CA ILE A 324 -19.13 -22.68 12.42
C ILE A 324 -18.45 -23.93 11.85
N PRO A 325 -18.49 -24.15 10.51
CA PRO A 325 -17.91 -25.34 9.90
C PRO A 325 -16.43 -25.50 10.23
N HIS A 326 -16.05 -26.71 10.66
CA HIS A 326 -14.66 -27.10 10.99
C HIS A 326 -14.01 -26.28 12.10
N ALA A 327 -14.77 -25.49 12.87
CA ALA A 327 -14.27 -24.75 14.01
C ALA A 327 -14.32 -25.57 15.29
N VAL A 328 -13.25 -25.50 16.09
CA VAL A 328 -13.24 -25.94 17.48
C VAL A 328 -13.45 -24.70 18.34
N ILE A 329 -14.50 -24.69 19.14
CA ILE A 329 -14.76 -23.59 20.08
C ILE A 329 -14.68 -24.05 21.52
N GLU A 330 -13.94 -23.28 22.30
CA GLU A 330 -13.77 -23.48 23.73
C GLU A 330 -14.16 -22.22 24.49
N LEU A 331 -15.02 -22.35 25.49
CA LEU A 331 -15.39 -21.24 26.35
C LEU A 331 -14.44 -21.21 27.55
N THR A 332 -13.82 -20.05 27.75
CA THR A 332 -13.01 -19.84 28.94
C THR A 332 -13.89 -19.61 30.15
N GLU A 333 -13.26 -19.83 31.29
CA GLU A 333 -13.76 -19.48 32.60
C GLU A 333 -14.23 -18.01 32.78
N LEU A 334 -13.72 -17.06 31.99
CA LEU A 334 -14.13 -15.65 31.98
C LEU A 334 -15.14 -15.31 30.86
N GLN A 335 -15.77 -16.34 30.29
CA GLN A 335 -16.79 -16.25 29.24
C GLN A 335 -16.25 -15.64 27.94
N THR A 336 -14.99 -15.87 27.60
CA THR A 336 -14.43 -15.55 26.28
C THR A 336 -14.40 -16.79 25.42
N LEU A 337 -14.69 -16.65 24.13
CA LEU A 337 -14.71 -17.77 23.20
C LEU A 337 -13.36 -17.88 22.51
N LYS A 338 -12.69 -19.01 22.67
CA LYS A 338 -11.54 -19.39 21.86
C LYS A 338 -12.04 -20.16 20.66
N ILE A 339 -11.49 -19.87 19.50
CA ILE A 339 -11.80 -20.55 18.25
C ILE A 339 -10.52 -20.98 17.56
N SER A 340 -10.51 -22.20 17.04
CA SER A 340 -9.51 -22.71 16.10
C SER A 340 -10.22 -23.19 14.84
N VAL A 341 -9.90 -22.62 13.68
CA VAL A 341 -10.55 -22.84 12.38
C VAL A 341 -9.50 -22.78 11.25
N PRO A 342 -9.57 -23.66 10.25
CA PRO A 342 -8.58 -23.70 9.17
C PRO A 342 -8.70 -22.57 8.13
N SER A 343 -9.66 -21.65 8.29
CA SER A 343 -9.93 -20.57 7.34
C SER A 343 -9.55 -19.20 7.89
N GLU A 344 -8.98 -18.34 7.04
CA GLU A 344 -8.67 -16.95 7.38
C GLU A 344 -9.95 -16.12 7.60
N LEU A 345 -11.02 -16.38 6.86
CA LEU A 345 -12.30 -15.69 7.02
C LEU A 345 -13.24 -16.54 7.87
N VAL A 346 -13.83 -15.93 8.90
CA VAL A 346 -14.80 -16.57 9.80
C VAL A 346 -16.10 -15.80 9.75
N ILE A 347 -17.18 -16.49 9.37
CA ILE A 347 -18.54 -15.97 9.35
C ILE A 347 -19.35 -16.77 10.34
N TYR A 348 -20.00 -16.09 11.28
CA TYR A 348 -20.74 -16.74 12.34
C TYR A 348 -21.99 -15.97 12.73
N ASP A 349 -23.02 -16.72 13.06
CA ASP A 349 -24.31 -16.20 13.52
C ASP A 349 -24.32 -16.14 15.04
N LEU A 350 -24.74 -15.01 15.58
CA LEU A 350 -24.98 -14.80 17.00
C LEU A 350 -26.46 -14.60 17.22
N PHE A 351 -26.97 -15.23 18.28
CA PHE A 351 -28.29 -14.97 18.82
C PHE A 351 -28.13 -14.20 20.11
N THR A 352 -28.74 -13.02 20.18
CA THR A 352 -28.68 -12.13 21.33
C THR A 352 -30.07 -11.91 21.92
N ASP A 353 -30.13 -11.66 23.22
CA ASP A 353 -31.35 -11.23 23.92
C ASP A 353 -30.98 -10.03 24.78
N ARG A 354 -31.76 -8.96 24.75
CA ARG A 354 -31.51 -7.73 25.52
C ARG A 354 -31.40 -7.94 27.02
N GLN A 355 -32.05 -8.98 27.56
CA GLN A 355 -32.01 -9.29 28.99
C GLN A 355 -30.99 -10.37 29.34
N ALA A 356 -30.34 -10.98 28.35
CA ALA A 356 -29.35 -12.00 28.59
C ALA A 356 -28.08 -11.42 29.21
N ALA A 357 -27.51 -12.19 30.12
CA ALA A 357 -26.21 -11.94 30.72
C ALA A 357 -25.48 -13.27 30.87
N PRO A 358 -24.14 -13.26 30.92
CA PRO A 358 -23.35 -14.45 31.19
C PRO A 358 -23.80 -15.15 32.47
N ALA A 359 -23.90 -16.48 32.41
CA ALA A 359 -24.44 -17.31 33.48
C ALA A 359 -23.43 -17.60 34.61
N ASP A 360 -22.16 -17.22 34.45
CA ASP A 360 -21.14 -17.47 35.47
C ASP A 360 -21.32 -16.56 36.68
N LYS A 361 -20.95 -17.09 37.85
CA LYS A 361 -20.95 -16.33 39.10
C LYS A 361 -19.60 -15.64 39.31
N PRO A 362 -19.58 -14.55 40.12
CA PRO A 362 -18.34 -13.91 40.54
C PRO A 362 -17.40 -14.86 41.27
N ARG A 363 -16.11 -14.60 41.09
CA ARG A 363 -15.00 -15.33 41.69
C ARG A 363 -14.30 -14.46 42.72
N GLU A 364 -13.45 -15.07 43.54
CA GLU A 364 -12.60 -14.31 44.44
C GLU A 364 -11.69 -13.34 43.68
N SER A 365 -11.14 -13.75 42.52
CA SER A 365 -10.30 -12.88 41.70
C SER A 365 -11.04 -11.63 41.18
N ASP A 366 -12.36 -11.68 41.07
CA ASP A 366 -13.20 -10.55 40.64
C ASP A 366 -13.31 -9.45 41.71
N LEU A 367 -12.82 -9.70 42.94
CA LEU A 367 -12.75 -8.74 44.05
C LEU A 367 -11.30 -8.40 44.46
N VAL A 368 -10.32 -9.20 44.03
CA VAL A 368 -8.92 -9.03 44.43
C VAL A 368 -8.33 -7.76 43.81
N ILE A 369 -7.62 -6.99 44.65
CA ILE A 369 -6.82 -5.82 44.27
C ILE A 369 -5.42 -6.01 44.83
N HIS A 370 -4.40 -5.75 44.00
CA HIS A 370 -3.01 -5.79 44.43
C HIS A 370 -2.76 -4.77 45.57
N SER A 371 -1.95 -5.16 46.57
CA SER A 371 -1.76 -4.39 47.81
C SER A 371 -1.32 -2.94 47.58
N ILE A 372 -0.49 -2.72 46.55
CA ILE A 372 0.03 -1.40 46.14
C ILE A 372 -1.11 -0.39 45.86
N TYR A 373 -2.25 -0.83 45.32
CA TYR A 373 -3.35 0.06 44.95
C TYR A 373 -4.36 0.28 46.08
N LYS A 374 -4.38 -0.56 47.14
CA LYS A 374 -5.43 -0.49 48.19
C LYS A 374 -5.42 0.85 48.93
N LYS A 375 -4.26 1.27 49.45
CA LYS A 375 -4.13 2.53 50.22
C LYS A 375 -4.42 3.79 49.37
N PRO A 376 -3.88 3.93 48.15
CA PRO A 376 -4.25 5.03 47.26
C PRO A 376 -5.76 5.08 46.96
N LEU A 377 -6.37 3.94 46.61
CA LEU A 377 -7.81 3.88 46.33
C LEU A 377 -8.66 4.24 47.55
N ASP A 378 -8.27 3.86 48.77
CA ASP A 378 -8.97 4.26 50.00
C ASP A 378 -8.95 5.77 50.21
N ARG A 379 -7.79 6.39 49.98
CA ARG A 379 -7.63 7.84 50.06
C ARG A 379 -8.52 8.53 49.04
N PHE A 380 -8.49 8.06 47.79
CA PHE A 380 -9.31 8.59 46.70
C PHE A 380 -10.82 8.44 46.99
N ILE A 381 -11.27 7.25 47.39
CA ILE A 381 -12.68 6.99 47.71
C ILE A 381 -13.18 7.90 48.83
N LYS A 382 -12.36 8.11 49.87
CA LYS A 382 -12.69 9.00 50.99
C LYS A 382 -12.80 10.47 50.55
N SER A 383 -11.88 10.94 49.71
CA SER A 383 -11.86 12.33 49.23
C SER A 383 -12.95 12.61 48.19
N ALA A 384 -13.14 11.70 47.23
CA ALA A 384 -14.07 11.84 46.12
C ALA A 384 -15.53 11.66 46.54
N PHE A 385 -15.84 10.61 47.31
CA PHE A 385 -17.23 10.23 47.59
C PHE A 385 -17.77 10.74 48.93
N ARG A 386 -16.89 11.20 49.84
CA ARG A 386 -17.24 11.87 51.11
C ARG A 386 -18.30 11.13 51.96
N GLY A 387 -18.24 9.80 52.01
CA GLY A 387 -19.14 8.93 52.79
C GLY A 387 -20.30 8.34 52.00
N ARG A 388 -20.60 8.85 50.79
CA ARG A 388 -21.68 8.32 49.93
C ARG A 388 -21.44 6.89 49.45
N GLN A 389 -20.19 6.43 49.49
CA GLN A 389 -19.79 5.08 49.13
C GLN A 389 -20.33 3.98 50.05
N ASN A 390 -20.80 4.33 51.26
CA ASN A 390 -21.30 3.38 52.26
C ASN A 390 -22.72 2.88 51.97
N SER A 391 -23.31 3.22 50.83
CA SER A 391 -24.61 2.71 50.44
C SER A 391 -24.63 1.17 50.43
N ILE A 392 -25.68 0.56 50.96
CA ILE A 392 -25.88 -0.90 50.89
C ILE A 392 -26.22 -1.38 49.47
N TYR A 393 -26.65 -0.47 48.60
CA TYR A 393 -27.12 -0.80 47.26
C TYR A 393 -26.01 -0.70 46.21
N PRO A 394 -25.64 -1.80 45.52
CA PRO A 394 -24.57 -1.80 44.52
C PRO A 394 -24.80 -0.81 43.37
N HIS A 395 -26.05 -0.67 42.89
CA HIS A 395 -26.39 0.27 41.82
C HIS A 395 -26.09 1.73 42.19
N ARG A 396 -26.27 2.13 43.46
CA ARG A 396 -25.94 3.49 43.92
C ARG A 396 -24.43 3.73 43.92
N LYS A 397 -23.65 2.74 44.34
CA LYS A 397 -22.18 2.81 44.29
C LYS A 397 -21.70 2.93 42.84
N LEU A 398 -22.26 2.15 41.92
CA LEU A 398 -21.95 2.25 40.50
C LEU A 398 -22.26 3.65 39.95
N GLN A 399 -23.45 4.17 40.23
CA GLN A 399 -23.86 5.50 39.76
C GLN A 399 -22.95 6.61 40.31
N LEU A 400 -22.50 6.49 41.57
CA LEU A 400 -21.54 7.42 42.16
C LEU A 400 -20.21 7.45 41.40
N VAL A 401 -19.66 6.28 41.07
CA VAL A 401 -18.42 6.16 40.30
C VAL A 401 -18.61 6.76 38.90
N LYS A 402 -19.70 6.41 38.21
CA LYS A 402 -20.03 6.92 36.88
C LYS A 402 -20.12 8.44 36.87
N GLN A 403 -20.93 9.02 37.76
CA GLN A 403 -21.12 10.47 37.84
C GLN A 403 -19.80 11.20 38.13
N TYR A 404 -18.97 10.65 39.01
CA TYR A 404 -17.68 11.27 39.34
C TYR A 404 -16.73 11.35 38.13
N PHE A 405 -16.67 10.30 37.31
CA PHE A 405 -15.89 10.34 36.07
C PHE A 405 -16.44 11.35 35.07
N MET A 406 -17.76 11.38 34.88
CA MET A 406 -18.40 12.34 33.95
C MET A 406 -18.14 13.79 34.36
N ASP A 407 -18.16 14.10 35.66
CA ASP A 407 -18.03 15.48 36.16
C ASP A 407 -16.58 15.98 36.24
N ASN A 408 -15.59 15.08 36.33
CA ASN A 408 -14.22 15.45 36.72
C ASN A 408 -13.12 15.03 35.73
N TYR A 409 -13.42 14.23 34.70
CA TYR A 409 -12.43 13.65 33.81
C TYR A 409 -12.73 13.93 32.34
N SER A 410 -11.69 13.97 31.51
CA SER A 410 -11.84 14.11 30.05
C SER A 410 -11.10 13.02 29.28
N TYR A 411 -11.58 12.74 28.06
CA TYR A 411 -10.91 11.81 27.15
C TYR A 411 -9.73 12.49 26.44
N THR A 412 -8.62 11.78 26.23
CA THR A 412 -7.50 12.24 25.39
C THR A 412 -6.71 11.05 24.85
N LEU A 413 -6.24 11.17 23.60
CA LEU A 413 -5.29 10.26 22.99
C LEU A 413 -3.83 10.75 23.15
N ASP A 414 -3.61 12.03 23.48
CA ASP A 414 -2.30 12.56 23.83
C ASP A 414 -1.95 12.22 25.28
N LEU A 415 -1.06 11.24 25.46
CA LEU A 415 -0.57 10.78 26.77
C LEU A 415 0.80 11.36 27.15
N ARG A 416 1.32 12.38 26.46
CA ARG A 416 2.61 13.01 26.83
C ARG A 416 2.60 13.59 28.25
N SER A 417 1.43 13.93 28.77
CA SER A 417 1.23 14.41 30.14
C SER A 417 1.06 13.30 31.19
N MET A 418 1.09 12.03 30.79
CA MET A 418 0.84 10.86 31.65
C MET A 418 2.12 10.18 32.15
N TYR A 419 3.30 10.75 31.86
CA TYR A 419 4.56 10.26 32.39
C TYR A 419 4.70 10.60 33.88
N SER A 420 4.78 9.58 34.72
CA SER A 420 4.97 9.71 36.16
C SER A 420 5.81 8.55 36.70
N THR A 421 6.52 8.80 37.80
CA THR A 421 7.19 7.77 38.59
C THR A 421 6.22 7.00 39.49
N GLU A 422 4.99 7.50 39.66
CA GLU A 422 3.92 6.81 40.36
C GLU A 422 3.23 5.77 39.47
N PRO A 423 2.57 4.74 40.05
CA PRO A 423 1.74 3.83 39.27
C PRO A 423 0.70 4.61 38.45
N SER A 424 0.65 4.34 37.14
CA SER A 424 -0.09 5.13 36.15
C SER A 424 -1.57 5.38 36.50
N ILE A 425 -2.24 4.40 37.13
CA ILE A 425 -3.63 4.54 37.58
C ILE A 425 -3.80 5.50 38.75
N ASN A 426 -2.85 5.55 39.69
CA ASN A 426 -2.93 6.50 40.80
C ASN A 426 -2.76 7.93 40.26
N PHE A 427 -1.79 8.12 39.37
CA PHE A 427 -1.56 9.41 38.73
C PHE A 427 -2.78 9.86 37.90
N PHE A 428 -3.42 8.93 37.17
CA PHE A 428 -4.66 9.19 36.46
C PHE A 428 -5.78 9.68 37.39
N LEU A 429 -5.98 9.00 38.53
CA LEU A 429 -7.05 9.32 39.49
C LEU A 429 -6.84 10.63 40.24
N ASP A 430 -5.61 10.88 40.69
CA ASP A 430 -5.33 12.00 41.59
C ASP A 430 -4.94 13.28 40.84
N ASN A 431 -4.20 13.15 39.74
CA ASN A 431 -3.52 14.29 39.10
C ASN A 431 -3.98 14.53 37.66
N ALA A 432 -3.75 13.56 36.76
CA ALA A 432 -3.93 13.79 35.33
C ALA A 432 -5.37 14.07 34.96
N LYS A 433 -6.31 13.28 35.52
CA LYS A 433 -7.76 13.34 35.24
C LYS A 433 -8.13 13.33 33.76
N LYS A 434 -7.21 12.85 32.91
CA LYS A 434 -7.36 12.73 31.47
C LYS A 434 -6.70 11.43 31.02
N GLY A 435 -7.32 10.71 30.09
CA GLY A 435 -6.74 9.49 29.52
C GLY A 435 -7.64 8.85 28.47
N HIS A 436 -7.20 7.74 27.88
CA HIS A 436 -8.01 6.93 26.97
C HIS A 436 -8.77 5.82 27.71
N CYS A 437 -9.59 5.06 26.98
CA CYS A 437 -10.52 4.05 27.49
C CYS A 437 -9.90 3.06 28.50
N GLU A 438 -8.65 2.63 28.32
CA GLU A 438 -8.02 1.65 29.22
C GLU A 438 -7.79 2.19 30.64
N TYR A 439 -7.54 3.49 30.80
CA TYR A 439 -7.41 4.15 32.11
C TYR A 439 -8.75 4.17 32.83
N PHE A 440 -9.81 4.59 32.13
CA PHE A 440 -11.18 4.61 32.66
C PHE A 440 -11.67 3.21 33.05
N ALA A 441 -11.48 2.23 32.18
CA ALA A 441 -11.85 0.84 32.42
C ALA A 441 -11.10 0.27 33.64
N THR A 442 -9.77 0.45 33.68
CA THR A 442 -8.95 -0.05 34.79
C THR A 442 -9.34 0.60 36.11
N ALA A 443 -9.43 1.94 36.15
CA ALA A 443 -9.81 2.68 37.34
C ALA A 443 -11.21 2.28 37.82
N THR A 444 -12.16 2.11 36.89
CA THR A 444 -13.52 1.65 37.20
C THR A 444 -13.51 0.28 37.87
N VAL A 445 -12.82 -0.70 37.30
CA VAL A 445 -12.75 -2.05 37.90
C VAL A 445 -12.15 -2.00 39.30
N LEU A 446 -11.04 -1.29 39.48
CA LEU A 446 -10.38 -1.21 40.79
C LEU A 446 -11.24 -0.49 41.85
N LEU A 447 -11.93 0.59 41.47
CA LEU A 447 -12.86 1.29 42.37
C LEU A 447 -14.05 0.40 42.74
N LEU A 448 -14.69 -0.25 41.78
CA LEU A 448 -15.81 -1.16 42.04
C LEU A 448 -15.41 -2.31 42.96
N ARG A 449 -14.26 -2.94 42.70
CA ARG A 449 -13.70 -3.99 43.57
C ARG A 449 -13.46 -3.48 44.98
N ARG A 450 -12.91 -2.27 45.13
CA ARG A 450 -12.62 -1.70 46.46
C ARG A 450 -13.91 -1.38 47.22
N LEU A 451 -14.98 -1.08 46.48
CA LEU A 451 -16.34 -0.85 46.97
C LEU A 451 -17.13 -2.15 47.23
N GLY A 452 -16.53 -3.32 47.00
CA GLY A 452 -17.12 -4.64 47.23
C GLY A 452 -18.01 -5.14 46.10
N ILE A 453 -17.93 -4.55 44.90
CA ILE A 453 -18.65 -4.99 43.70
C ILE A 453 -17.68 -5.83 42.86
N PRO A 454 -17.98 -7.11 42.58
CA PRO A 454 -17.16 -7.91 41.69
C PRO A 454 -17.16 -7.31 40.29
N ALA A 455 -15.96 -7.12 39.73
CA ALA A 455 -15.80 -6.49 38.43
C ALA A 455 -14.62 -7.10 37.64
N ARG A 456 -14.71 -7.08 36.31
CA ARG A 456 -13.66 -7.53 35.39
C ARG A 456 -13.34 -6.46 34.37
N TYR A 457 -12.09 -6.43 33.94
CA TYR A 457 -11.66 -5.61 32.81
C TYR A 457 -11.97 -6.37 31.52
N VAL A 458 -12.53 -5.66 30.55
CA VAL A 458 -12.93 -6.21 29.26
C VAL A 458 -12.32 -5.40 28.14
N TYR A 459 -11.86 -6.12 27.12
CA TYR A 459 -11.37 -5.56 25.89
C TYR A 459 -12.17 -6.11 24.72
N GLY A 460 -12.35 -5.28 23.70
CA GLY A 460 -12.90 -5.68 22.42
C GLY A 460 -13.13 -4.45 21.58
N TYR A 461 -14.35 -4.32 21.07
CA TYR A 461 -14.69 -3.29 20.11
C TYR A 461 -16.03 -2.64 20.41
N SER A 462 -16.12 -1.35 20.14
CA SER A 462 -17.39 -0.62 20.21
C SER A 462 -17.92 -0.38 18.81
N LEU A 463 -19.00 -1.06 18.44
CA LEU A 463 -19.67 -0.86 17.17
C LEU A 463 -20.53 0.41 17.19
N GLN A 464 -20.25 1.32 16.26
CA GLN A 464 -20.96 2.61 16.09
C GLN A 464 -21.10 3.02 14.62
N GLU A 465 -20.18 2.61 13.74
CA GLU A 465 -20.13 3.05 12.35
C GLU A 465 -21.03 2.19 11.43
N TYR A 466 -21.80 2.87 10.58
CA TYR A 466 -22.58 2.27 9.50
C TYR A 466 -21.93 2.54 8.14
N SER A 467 -21.71 1.49 7.35
CA SER A 467 -21.21 1.60 5.99
C SER A 467 -22.36 1.56 4.99
N ALA A 468 -22.74 2.73 4.47
CA ALA A 468 -23.74 2.82 3.39
C ALA A 468 -23.33 2.09 2.11
N LEU A 469 -22.02 1.91 1.87
CA LEU A 469 -21.49 1.14 0.74
C LEU A 469 -21.80 -0.36 0.87
N GLU A 470 -21.74 -0.90 2.08
CA GLU A 470 -21.89 -2.32 2.35
C GLU A 470 -23.29 -2.70 2.86
N ASP A 471 -24.10 -1.72 3.23
CA ASP A 471 -25.38 -1.86 3.95
C ASP A 471 -25.23 -2.66 5.26
N LYS A 472 -24.13 -2.39 5.97
CA LYS A 472 -23.70 -3.12 7.18
C LYS A 472 -23.04 -2.20 8.17
N TYR A 473 -23.09 -2.59 9.44
CA TYR A 473 -22.27 -2.00 10.48
C TYR A 473 -20.83 -2.50 10.37
N ILE A 474 -19.85 -1.62 10.61
CA ILE A 474 -18.44 -1.96 10.52
C ILE A 474 -17.68 -1.58 11.79
N VAL A 475 -16.75 -2.45 12.18
CA VAL A 475 -15.80 -2.21 13.26
C VAL A 475 -14.43 -2.06 12.65
N ARG A 476 -13.73 -1.00 13.04
CA ARG A 476 -12.36 -0.74 12.64
C ARG A 476 -11.40 -0.87 13.81
N ASP A 477 -10.12 -0.95 13.52
CA ASP A 477 -9.04 -0.90 14.50
C ASP A 477 -9.21 0.26 15.49
N ARG A 478 -9.53 1.47 15.00
CA ARG A 478 -9.82 2.64 15.84
C ARG A 478 -10.94 2.43 16.86
N HIS A 479 -11.91 1.56 16.58
CA HIS A 479 -13.03 1.25 17.47
C HIS A 479 -12.64 0.26 18.58
N ALA A 480 -11.37 -0.14 18.68
CA ALA A 480 -10.85 -0.89 19.81
C ALA A 480 -11.16 -0.15 21.11
N HIS A 481 -11.82 -0.83 22.04
CA HIS A 481 -12.34 -0.22 23.25
C HIS A 481 -12.15 -1.12 24.46
N ALA A 482 -11.97 -0.46 25.62
CA ALA A 482 -11.84 -1.13 26.90
C ALA A 482 -12.90 -0.60 27.86
N TRP A 483 -13.55 -1.50 28.59
CA TRP A 483 -14.59 -1.17 29.57
C TRP A 483 -14.57 -2.15 30.75
N ALA A 484 -15.42 -1.92 31.74
CA ALA A 484 -15.60 -2.81 32.87
C ALA A 484 -16.90 -3.62 32.71
N ILE A 485 -16.93 -4.85 33.22
CA ILE A 485 -18.19 -5.53 33.54
C ILE A 485 -18.30 -5.68 35.05
N ALA A 486 -19.50 -5.49 35.59
CA ALA A 486 -19.77 -5.56 37.02
C ALA A 486 -20.91 -6.54 37.31
N TYR A 487 -20.79 -7.29 38.40
CA TYR A 487 -21.85 -8.19 38.85
C TYR A 487 -22.78 -7.48 39.83
N ILE A 488 -23.99 -7.15 39.36
CA ILE A 488 -24.99 -6.39 40.10
C ILE A 488 -26.33 -7.11 40.01
N ASP A 489 -27.01 -7.25 41.14
CA ASP A 489 -28.35 -7.83 41.24
C ASP A 489 -28.48 -9.21 40.56
N GLY A 490 -27.44 -10.04 40.68
CA GLY A 490 -27.43 -11.41 40.15
C GLY A 490 -27.04 -11.55 38.69
N LYS A 491 -26.57 -10.49 38.02
CA LYS A 491 -26.16 -10.51 36.61
C LYS A 491 -24.92 -9.68 36.33
N TRP A 492 -24.15 -10.07 35.32
CA TRP A 492 -23.10 -9.23 34.76
C TRP A 492 -23.68 -8.16 33.84
N ILE A 493 -23.25 -6.91 34.02
CA ILE A 493 -23.63 -5.78 33.15
C ILE A 493 -22.39 -5.04 32.65
N ASN A 494 -22.49 -4.47 31.44
CA ASN A 494 -21.48 -3.55 30.93
C ASN A 494 -21.48 -2.25 31.75
N VAL A 495 -20.28 -1.80 32.10
CA VAL A 495 -20.00 -0.54 32.78
C VAL A 495 -18.91 0.18 32.00
N ASP A 496 -19.30 1.24 31.32
CA ASP A 496 -18.38 2.13 30.63
C ASP A 496 -18.51 3.54 31.22
N ASN A 497 -17.41 4.02 31.78
CA ASN A 497 -17.29 5.37 32.37
C ASN A 497 -16.43 6.29 31.51
N THR A 498 -16.12 5.88 30.27
CA THR A 498 -15.42 6.72 29.29
C THR A 498 -16.34 7.89 28.87
N PRO A 499 -15.86 9.15 28.88
CA PRO A 499 -16.68 10.32 28.54
C PRO A 499 -17.27 10.25 27.12
N PRO A 500 -18.59 10.49 26.91
CA PRO A 500 -19.31 10.19 25.65
C PRO A 500 -18.69 10.72 24.35
N ASP A 501 -17.96 11.83 24.40
CA ASP A 501 -17.34 12.47 23.23
C ASP A 501 -16.17 11.68 22.63
N TRP A 502 -15.76 10.57 23.27
CA TRP A 502 -14.61 9.77 22.88
C TRP A 502 -14.67 9.26 21.43
N GLY A 503 -15.85 8.83 20.96
CA GLY A 503 -16.02 8.30 19.60
C GLY A 503 -15.78 9.35 18.52
N ARG A 504 -16.22 10.59 18.76
CA ARG A 504 -15.99 11.72 17.84
C ARG A 504 -14.50 12.09 17.76
N ILE A 505 -13.80 12.09 18.90
CA ILE A 505 -12.36 12.41 18.97
C ILE A 505 -11.56 11.39 18.15
N GLU A 506 -11.88 10.10 18.26
CA GLU A 506 -11.21 9.03 17.51
C GLU A 506 -11.50 9.09 16.00
N GLU A 507 -12.70 9.51 15.61
CA GLU A 507 -13.06 9.71 14.20
C GLU A 507 -12.32 10.91 13.58
N GLU A 508 -12.24 12.03 14.29
CA GLU A 508 -11.54 13.24 13.83
C GLU A 508 -10.03 13.02 13.64
N GLU A 509 -9.39 12.25 14.51
CA GLU A 509 -7.95 11.96 14.39
C GLU A 509 -7.61 10.94 13.28
N SER A 510 -8.54 10.04 12.95
CA SER A 510 -8.29 8.93 12.00
C SER A 510 -8.81 9.19 10.58
N THR A 511 -9.76 10.10 10.38
CA THR A 511 -10.37 10.36 9.07
C THR A 511 -9.43 11.12 8.13
N THR A 512 -8.90 10.41 7.14
CA THR A 512 -8.10 10.98 6.03
C THR A 512 -8.92 11.01 4.73
N VAL A 513 -8.56 11.88 3.77
CA VAL A 513 -9.15 11.97 2.42
C VAL A 513 -9.16 10.63 1.67
N PHE A 514 -8.25 9.70 1.99
CA PHE A 514 -8.13 8.39 1.36
C PHE A 514 -9.05 7.30 1.95
N THR A 515 -9.80 7.58 3.02
CA THR A 515 -10.68 6.59 3.69
C THR A 515 -11.74 6.01 2.76
N SER A 516 -12.37 6.83 1.91
CA SER A 516 -13.38 6.36 0.95
C SER A 516 -12.81 5.36 -0.06
N ILE A 517 -11.57 5.59 -0.52
CA ILE A 517 -10.87 4.70 -1.45
C ILE A 517 -10.53 3.38 -0.74
N TYR A 518 -10.02 3.47 0.49
CA TYR A 518 -9.74 2.30 1.32
C TYR A 518 -11.01 1.45 1.56
N ASN A 519 -12.15 2.09 1.86
CA ASN A 519 -13.43 1.42 2.08
C ASN A 519 -13.88 0.64 0.83
N LEU A 520 -13.77 1.24 -0.36
CA LEU A 520 -14.10 0.57 -1.61
C LEU A 520 -13.25 -0.70 -1.82
N PHE A 521 -11.94 -0.61 -1.62
CA PHE A 521 -11.05 -1.75 -1.80
C PHE A 521 -11.23 -2.81 -0.71
N SER A 522 -11.52 -2.42 0.54
CA SER A 522 -11.84 -3.34 1.64
C SER A 522 -13.12 -4.14 1.34
N TRP A 523 -14.16 -3.46 0.83
CA TRP A 523 -15.39 -4.11 0.36
C TRP A 523 -15.13 -5.09 -0.79
N LEU A 524 -14.37 -4.68 -1.82
CA LEU A 524 -14.01 -5.57 -2.94
C LEU A 524 -13.24 -6.81 -2.46
N ARG A 525 -12.26 -6.63 -1.57
CA ARG A 525 -11.49 -7.74 -0.98
C ARG A 525 -12.38 -8.67 -0.18
N HIS A 526 -13.30 -8.14 0.64
CA HIS A 526 -14.26 -8.93 1.41
C HIS A 526 -15.17 -9.76 0.50
N LYS A 527 -15.70 -9.16 -0.57
CA LYS A 527 -16.51 -9.87 -1.57
C LYS A 527 -15.72 -10.99 -2.25
N TYR A 528 -14.47 -10.73 -2.65
CA TYR A 528 -13.58 -11.76 -3.20
C TYR A 528 -13.33 -12.91 -2.22
N ALA A 529 -13.09 -12.61 -0.94
CA ALA A 529 -12.87 -13.64 0.09
C ALA A 529 -14.09 -14.56 0.25
N ILE A 530 -15.31 -14.00 0.29
CA ILE A 530 -16.57 -14.78 0.32
C ILE A 530 -16.69 -15.68 -0.91
N TRP A 531 -16.35 -15.16 -2.10
CA TRP A 531 -16.39 -15.95 -3.34
C TRP A 531 -15.37 -17.07 -3.37
N LYS A 532 -14.14 -16.83 -2.90
CA LYS A 532 -13.10 -17.87 -2.79
C LYS A 532 -13.54 -19.05 -1.91
N MET A 533 -14.38 -18.80 -0.91
CA MET A 533 -14.96 -19.84 -0.05
C MET A 533 -16.16 -20.58 -0.68
N GLY A 534 -16.59 -20.22 -1.90
CA GLY A 534 -17.77 -20.79 -2.55
C GLY A 534 -19.10 -20.32 -1.95
N LEU A 535 -19.09 -19.29 -1.10
CA LEU A 535 -20.27 -18.75 -0.42
C LEU A 535 -20.90 -17.55 -1.16
N GLY A 536 -20.26 -17.07 -2.24
CA GLY A 536 -20.72 -15.92 -3.01
C GLY A 536 -21.61 -16.31 -4.19
N GLY A 537 -22.81 -15.73 -4.28
CA GLY A 537 -23.60 -15.73 -5.52
C GLY A 537 -22.81 -15.07 -6.66
N GLY A 538 -23.00 -15.52 -7.90
CA GLY A 538 -22.17 -15.24 -9.09
C GLY A 538 -21.98 -13.78 -9.55
N TYR A 539 -22.23 -12.78 -8.71
CA TYR A 539 -22.15 -11.35 -9.03
C TYR A 539 -20.71 -10.81 -9.18
N LEU A 540 -19.68 -11.52 -8.70
CA LEU A 540 -18.28 -11.05 -8.75
C LEU A 540 -17.64 -11.14 -10.13
N SER A 541 -18.05 -12.10 -10.97
CA SER A 541 -17.63 -12.13 -12.37
C SER A 541 -18.15 -10.91 -13.11
N ASP A 542 -19.40 -10.51 -12.83
CA ASP A 542 -20.04 -9.37 -13.48
C ASP A 542 -19.38 -8.06 -13.08
N LEU A 543 -19.04 -7.85 -11.80
CA LEU A 543 -18.48 -6.56 -11.34
C LEU A 543 -17.07 -6.27 -11.88
N ILE A 544 -16.22 -7.29 -12.01
CA ILE A 544 -14.89 -7.17 -12.62
C ILE A 544 -15.02 -6.95 -14.13
N LEU A 545 -15.95 -7.67 -14.79
CA LEU A 545 -16.28 -7.45 -16.18
C LEU A 545 -16.81 -6.02 -16.42
N TRP A 546 -17.66 -5.49 -15.54
CA TRP A 546 -18.23 -4.15 -15.63
C TRP A 546 -17.25 -3.00 -15.33
N LEU A 547 -16.10 -3.25 -14.71
CA LEU A 547 -15.03 -2.24 -14.58
C LEU A 547 -14.00 -2.32 -15.72
N VAL A 548 -13.64 -3.54 -16.13
CA VAL A 548 -12.62 -3.77 -17.17
C VAL A 548 -13.19 -3.54 -18.58
N LEU A 549 -14.45 -3.91 -18.86
CA LEU A 549 -15.08 -3.71 -20.17
C LEU A 549 -15.26 -2.23 -20.55
N PRO A 550 -15.87 -1.33 -19.76
CA PRO A 550 -16.04 0.05 -20.19
C PRO A 550 -14.71 0.79 -20.29
N LEU A 551 -13.72 0.47 -19.44
CA LEU A 551 -12.39 1.06 -19.54
C LEU A 551 -11.64 0.56 -20.80
N SER A 552 -11.71 -0.74 -21.09
CA SER A 552 -11.11 -1.33 -22.29
C SER A 552 -11.81 -0.88 -23.58
N VAL A 553 -13.14 -0.77 -23.59
CA VAL A 553 -13.96 -0.24 -24.70
C VAL A 553 -13.70 1.26 -24.90
N TYR A 554 -13.62 2.06 -23.85
CA TYR A 554 -13.24 3.48 -23.93
C TYR A 554 -11.84 3.65 -24.55
N LEU A 555 -10.87 2.85 -24.12
CA LEU A 555 -9.51 2.87 -24.67
C LEU A 555 -9.48 2.42 -26.15
N PHE A 556 -10.22 1.37 -26.50
CA PHE A 556 -10.32 0.83 -27.87
C PHE A 556 -11.01 1.81 -28.84
N LEU A 557 -12.16 2.38 -28.45
CA LEU A 557 -12.91 3.35 -29.26
C LEU A 557 -12.11 4.64 -29.50
N ARG A 558 -11.21 5.00 -28.57
CA ARG A 558 -10.34 6.17 -28.71
C ARG A 558 -9.14 5.93 -29.64
N LEU A 559 -8.66 4.69 -29.75
CA LEU A 559 -7.54 4.31 -30.62
C LEU A 559 -7.96 4.09 -32.09
N ARG A 560 -9.22 3.74 -32.36
CA ARG A 560 -9.72 3.41 -33.71
C ARG A 560 -9.83 4.60 -34.69
N ARG A 561 -9.62 5.85 -34.24
CA ARG A 561 -9.92 7.09 -35.00
C ARG A 561 -8.75 7.75 -35.74
N LYS A 562 -7.62 7.09 -36.04
CA LYS A 562 -6.51 7.74 -36.77
C LYS A 562 -6.03 6.98 -38.02
N LYS A 563 -5.90 7.73 -39.12
CA LYS A 563 -5.53 7.28 -40.47
C LYS A 563 -4.09 6.77 -40.52
N ILE A 564 -3.91 5.56 -41.06
CA ILE A 564 -2.62 5.03 -41.51
C ILE A 564 -2.28 5.72 -42.85
N LEU A 565 -1.14 6.39 -42.94
CA LEU A 565 -0.65 6.97 -44.20
C LEU A 565 0.52 6.16 -44.75
N LYS A 566 0.42 5.82 -46.05
CA LYS A 566 1.51 5.29 -46.88
C LYS A 566 2.67 6.31 -46.95
N PRO A 567 3.92 5.88 -47.17
CA PRO A 567 5.07 6.76 -47.24
C PRO A 567 4.91 7.76 -48.40
N GLY A 568 4.76 9.04 -48.08
CA GLY A 568 4.64 10.13 -49.04
C GLY A 568 5.98 10.80 -49.33
N LYS A 569 6.23 10.98 -50.64
CA LYS A 569 7.25 11.80 -51.35
C LYS A 569 8.10 12.78 -50.53
N ARG A 570 9.40 12.79 -50.86
CA ARG A 570 10.41 13.83 -50.53
C ARG A 570 9.77 15.22 -50.38
N GLU A 571 9.92 15.81 -49.21
CA GLU A 571 9.64 17.24 -48.99
C GLU A 571 10.56 18.09 -49.89
N LYS A 572 10.00 19.12 -50.52
CA LYS A 572 10.75 20.09 -51.34
C LYS A 572 11.76 20.85 -50.46
N PRO A 573 12.95 21.20 -50.98
CA PRO A 573 13.95 21.92 -50.19
C PRO A 573 13.41 23.29 -49.74
N ALA A 574 13.84 23.73 -48.55
CA ALA A 574 13.46 25.01 -47.93
C ALA A 574 13.85 26.22 -48.81
N LYS A 575 13.10 27.33 -48.68
CA LYS A 575 13.35 28.57 -49.43
C LYS A 575 14.76 29.13 -49.18
N PRO A 576 15.42 29.76 -50.16
CA PRO A 576 16.74 30.36 -49.99
C PRO A 576 16.71 31.48 -48.94
N ARG A 577 17.78 31.59 -48.14
CA ARG A 577 18.02 32.67 -47.19
C ARG A 577 18.31 33.99 -47.93
N GLU A 578 17.77 35.10 -47.45
CA GLU A 578 18.12 36.45 -47.92
C GLU A 578 19.57 36.77 -47.51
N LEU A 579 20.37 37.22 -48.46
CA LEU A 579 21.80 37.55 -48.30
C LEU A 579 21.94 38.92 -47.64
N THR A 580 22.92 39.11 -46.75
CA THR A 580 23.26 40.44 -46.21
C THR A 580 23.94 41.33 -47.26
N GLU A 581 23.94 42.66 -47.09
CA GLU A 581 24.54 43.60 -48.06
C GLU A 581 26.01 43.28 -48.39
N ALA A 582 26.80 42.90 -47.38
CA ALA A 582 28.19 42.46 -47.56
C ALA A 582 28.30 41.13 -48.34
N GLU A 583 27.35 40.20 -48.15
CA GLU A 583 27.29 38.96 -48.94
C GLU A 583 26.97 39.28 -50.40
N GLN A 584 26.07 40.22 -50.63
CA GLN A 584 25.63 40.60 -51.98
C GLN A 584 26.75 41.26 -52.78
N GLN A 585 27.54 42.15 -52.16
CA GLN A 585 28.71 42.76 -52.81
C GLN A 585 29.79 41.74 -53.22
N ILE A 586 30.03 40.73 -52.37
CA ILE A 586 30.97 39.64 -52.70
C ILE A 586 30.44 38.79 -53.86
N TYR A 587 29.15 38.49 -53.87
CA TYR A 587 28.53 37.73 -54.96
C TYR A 587 28.53 38.50 -56.27
N ASP A 588 28.26 39.81 -56.26
CA ASP A 588 28.25 40.64 -57.48
C ASP A 588 29.66 40.77 -58.09
N ARG A 589 30.69 40.98 -57.26
CA ARG A 589 32.09 41.03 -57.73
C ARG A 589 32.59 39.68 -58.26
N LEU A 590 32.21 38.56 -57.64
CA LEU A 590 32.60 37.23 -58.11
C LEU A 590 31.79 36.80 -59.36
N ASN A 591 30.52 37.20 -59.46
CA ASN A 591 29.69 36.96 -60.65
C ASN A 591 30.15 37.77 -61.87
N ALA A 592 30.87 38.88 -61.70
CA ALA A 592 31.47 39.63 -62.81
C ALA A 592 32.45 38.79 -63.65
N PHE A 593 33.01 37.71 -63.08
CA PHE A 593 33.86 36.75 -63.78
C PHE A 593 33.08 35.66 -64.53
N ASN A 594 31.75 35.76 -64.60
CA ASN A 594 30.83 34.91 -65.37
C ASN A 594 30.87 33.40 -65.02
N ILE A 595 31.29 33.06 -63.80
CA ILE A 595 31.32 31.69 -63.29
C ILE A 595 30.32 31.58 -62.15
N GLU A 596 29.19 30.91 -62.37
CA GLU A 596 28.15 30.76 -61.33
C GLU A 596 28.58 29.87 -60.16
N LYS A 597 28.06 30.21 -58.98
CA LYS A 597 28.25 29.45 -57.76
C LYS A 597 27.35 28.22 -57.68
N ALA A 598 27.91 27.03 -57.48
CA ALA A 598 27.16 25.82 -57.20
C ALA A 598 26.44 25.87 -55.84
N SER A 599 25.29 25.20 -55.74
CA SER A 599 24.44 25.22 -54.53
C SER A 599 25.08 24.55 -53.30
N TYR A 600 26.07 23.68 -53.51
CA TYR A 600 26.76 22.93 -52.46
C TYR A 600 28.16 23.47 -52.14
N GLU A 601 28.69 24.42 -52.91
CA GLU A 601 30.04 24.96 -52.69
C GLU A 601 30.01 26.16 -51.74
N THR A 602 31.08 26.35 -50.97
CA THR A 602 31.25 27.54 -50.12
C THR A 602 31.80 28.72 -50.92
N VAL A 603 31.64 29.95 -50.44
CA VAL A 603 32.15 31.16 -51.14
C VAL A 603 33.67 31.08 -51.33
N ARG A 604 34.41 30.52 -50.35
CA ARG A 604 35.86 30.28 -50.47
C ARG A 604 36.23 29.24 -51.54
N GLN A 605 35.43 28.18 -51.67
CA GLN A 605 35.63 27.16 -52.69
C GLN A 605 35.30 27.68 -54.10
N TRP A 606 34.29 28.54 -54.19
CA TRP A 606 33.91 29.21 -55.43
C TRP A 606 35.01 30.17 -55.90
N TYR A 607 35.54 31.02 -55.01
CA TYR A 607 36.69 31.88 -55.32
C TYR A 607 37.91 31.08 -55.76
N GLY A 608 38.29 30.01 -55.03
CA GLY A 608 39.44 29.18 -55.42
C GLY A 608 39.27 28.44 -56.75
N ARG A 609 38.04 28.34 -57.28
CA ARG A 609 37.75 27.84 -58.63
C ARG A 609 37.92 28.92 -59.68
N ILE A 610 37.47 30.15 -59.40
CA ILE A 610 37.68 31.32 -60.26
C ILE A 610 39.17 31.66 -60.36
N GLU A 611 39.90 31.65 -59.24
CA GLU A 611 41.34 31.92 -59.16
C GLU A 611 42.16 30.95 -60.04
N LYS A 612 41.75 29.68 -60.14
CA LYS A 612 42.41 28.68 -60.97
C LYS A 612 42.12 28.82 -62.47
N GLN A 613 41.10 29.58 -62.85
CA GLN A 613 40.62 29.69 -64.23
C GLN A 613 40.90 31.06 -64.87
N SER A 614 41.15 32.11 -64.08
CA SER A 614 41.48 33.45 -64.57
C SER A 614 42.90 33.86 -64.17
N GLU A 615 43.78 34.10 -65.14
CA GLU A 615 45.16 34.59 -64.92
C GLU A 615 45.24 36.07 -64.51
N ILE A 616 44.13 36.81 -64.56
CA ILE A 616 44.06 38.25 -64.25
C ILE A 616 43.01 38.44 -63.15
N VAL A 617 43.41 38.26 -61.89
CA VAL A 617 42.61 38.67 -60.75
C VAL A 617 43.54 39.45 -59.83
N ASP A 618 43.21 40.71 -59.56
CA ASP A 618 43.91 41.51 -58.56
C ASP A 618 43.68 40.86 -57.18
N LYS A 619 44.76 40.46 -56.52
CA LYS A 619 44.74 39.32 -55.58
C LYS A 619 44.45 39.69 -54.13
N SER A 620 44.66 40.95 -53.70
CA SER A 620 44.59 41.31 -52.28
C SER A 620 43.15 41.53 -51.80
N ASP A 621 42.37 42.33 -52.51
CA ASP A 621 41.14 42.92 -51.96
C ASP A 621 40.00 41.90 -51.81
N ILE A 622 39.92 40.92 -52.72
CA ILE A 622 38.84 39.91 -52.70
C ILE A 622 39.11 38.86 -51.61
N VAL A 623 40.37 38.52 -51.36
CA VAL A 623 40.74 37.57 -50.30
C VAL A 623 40.45 38.18 -48.94
N GLU A 624 40.82 39.43 -48.73
CA GLU A 624 40.57 40.18 -47.50
C GLU A 624 39.06 40.31 -47.21
N MET A 625 38.25 40.63 -48.22
CA MET A 625 36.78 40.65 -48.07
C MET A 625 36.18 39.29 -47.72
N ILE A 626 36.70 38.19 -48.28
CA ILE A 626 36.23 36.84 -47.95
C ILE A 626 36.63 36.47 -46.51
N GLU A 627 37.82 36.87 -46.05
CA GLU A 627 38.24 36.64 -44.67
C GLU A 627 37.40 37.43 -43.67
N ILE A 628 37.18 38.73 -43.91
CA ILE A 628 36.29 39.57 -43.10
C ILE A 628 34.87 38.97 -43.08
N TYR A 629 34.35 38.51 -44.22
CA TYR A 629 33.06 37.83 -44.30
C TYR A 629 32.97 36.60 -43.39
N TYR A 630 33.99 35.73 -43.42
CA TYR A 630 34.01 34.55 -42.57
C TYR A 630 34.21 34.89 -41.09
N CYS A 631 34.99 35.92 -40.76
CA CYS A 631 35.13 36.44 -39.40
C CYS A 631 33.79 36.94 -38.86
N CYS A 632 33.10 37.86 -39.55
CA CYS A 632 31.79 38.38 -39.12
C CYS A 632 30.69 37.29 -39.07
N ARG A 633 30.82 36.23 -39.88
CA ARG A 633 29.86 35.11 -39.89
C ARG A 633 29.97 34.21 -38.66
N PHE A 634 31.16 34.10 -38.07
CA PHE A 634 31.43 33.23 -36.93
C PHE A 634 31.68 33.98 -35.62
N ASP A 635 31.96 35.28 -35.68
CA ASP A 635 32.12 36.18 -34.54
C ASP A 635 31.30 37.48 -34.74
N PRO A 636 30.17 37.64 -34.04
CA PRO A 636 29.25 38.75 -34.27
C PRO A 636 29.73 40.11 -33.74
N ASP A 637 30.80 40.17 -32.94
CA ASP A 637 31.35 41.41 -32.36
C ASP A 637 32.51 42.02 -33.19
N TYR A 638 32.82 41.47 -34.36
CA TYR A 638 33.90 41.94 -35.23
C TYR A 638 33.50 43.20 -36.01
N SER A 639 34.01 44.40 -35.63
CA SER A 639 33.81 45.66 -36.36
C SER A 639 34.91 45.91 -37.39
N ALA A 640 34.54 46.12 -38.65
CA ALA A 640 35.46 46.28 -39.79
C ALA A 640 36.07 47.69 -39.97
N ASP A 641 36.23 48.47 -38.89
CA ASP A 641 36.76 49.86 -38.93
C ASP A 641 38.21 49.98 -38.40
N ALA A 642 39.02 48.92 -38.50
CA ALA A 642 40.42 48.95 -38.06
C ALA A 642 41.36 48.26 -39.06
N SER A 643 41.46 48.81 -40.27
CA SER A 643 42.59 48.64 -41.19
C SER A 643 42.50 49.66 -42.32
#